data_AF-A0AAV2A7A3-F1
#
_entry.id   AF-A0AAV2A7A3-F1
#
_cell.length_a   1.000
_cell.length_b   1.000
_cell.length_c   1.000
_cell.angle_alpha   90.00
_cell.angle_beta   90.00
_cell.angle_gamma   90.00
#
_symmetry.space_group_name_H-M   'P 1'
#
loop_
_entity.id
_entity.type
_entity.pdbx_description
1 polymer ?
#
loop_
_entity_poly.entity_id
_entity_poly.type
_entity_poly.pdbx_seq_one_letter_code
_entity_poly.pdbx_strand_id
1 'polypeptide(L)'
;MAERREELEEILKGTRMFDDKEYIVQAVSCLSDYSESFLISLIKSDFREIIPFIYESSDVLLKLYAAGFETDPKVKDSGGKSAFFHALKTEESHLVFLLYDHAANACLQAKASIRFPDSEIVKNLKSLKSHLKLLEKDIESTKISQKSRCLFAYLCRFNEFQIEICEHINIICIKYYGRKGKEYEASQRKETILAILKAYETYFNYVNGELEPCLDDIYLFKAYYEHKAYFDKLDFSSAVIFFDNLFLLKEKLILPNTAYLDVESNFSLFIFFRKYLEQFENQKRFYFVSRWITFQERLSLQRDMCRFKEILEGTELSKKNIVRKLPDSAVRTLTNLPEIYGQFLIFRLQNYLNAAAEVTVKDLKSILVIERCLQVVGECFKESDFKSVQRILILGLPTDFIRTLKQIRNRLSNIKSHELQYKYDLEQDKELFQGIQNELEKLKKLLLPVYSFHKYEMDQFLLNHSIRSIRKAQEINNLNEHENQLKDILPSPETEENNFLVQSRWNYYFDDIHTFLTEEIENMNRNGNIIDKNTFNSCKNIVENIISTVEKQLKSLKAKDPQNYIEELHSHFCCLEEILTYITTDQKLNMHNTKLTKISKERQSVFTKLRKNFIESQKRDKAIDRSTEGTPVAKRKTAEMLLSSESGNTCNKTPKIMNPFYCYGKYGSTIETSSFISCNKNTDNGSSLPKLESFKAKQTKDENIRENVQKRAFQTGLDDSNQRITINSKKECKEDVVLCGNSVKLESLIRTAENNPPFADATNVCNDKENSFIEKAETFLNDYKKFANILFQEFQVDPNEDFFFNNIENYCWIFKGHKILNETEKELILQSVPERFQNVLQLKRNVKDLLTEKTEFTKEIEEDLVTLNLNDKEIKKIKENVKSGLTNDAIDIIDSAHDYFLDLKEKIELKEIDKSDYKLLCKKLKIPKYANEILLKVVKLENKKIPCNQFEFLLHRIEILENILIVENNGIAQLWNEATTPRRKMHVKEKIVQLYLNDSAIQASVEMLLFDCMNILDLHDLKHLRRKRTNLLNGIDLRNVLAHGNPLLEFLGRLLDPCDLPSELVEKMLKLISDKYVIDCIQQILEESQIASNDFMEILEDEGLKHLSEPILNCNHFYDYAPLIKMRDNCHYKKVVSP
;
A
#
# COMPACT_ATOMS: atom_id res chain seq x y z
N MET A 1 -33.83 38.41 8.94
CA MET A 1 -34.03 37.53 7.75
C MET A 1 -33.05 37.86 6.64
N ALA A 2 -32.95 39.11 6.19
CA ALA A 2 -31.93 39.51 5.20
C ALA A 2 -30.49 39.23 5.68
N GLU A 3 -30.16 39.65 6.90
CA GLU A 3 -28.86 39.39 7.55
C GLU A 3 -28.52 37.90 7.64
N ARG A 4 -29.47 37.06 8.06
CA ARG A 4 -29.28 35.58 8.07
C ARG A 4 -29.05 35.01 6.67
N ARG A 5 -29.71 35.55 5.64
CA ARG A 5 -29.49 35.09 4.25
C ARG A 5 -28.10 35.45 3.76
N GLU A 6 -27.64 36.66 4.08
CA GLU A 6 -26.29 37.12 3.76
C GLU A 6 -25.25 36.26 4.48
N GLU A 7 -25.46 35.95 5.77
CA GLU A 7 -24.58 35.08 6.55
C GLU A 7 -24.56 33.63 6.02
N LEU A 8 -25.73 33.09 5.63
CA LEU A 8 -25.80 31.78 4.97
C LEU A 8 -25.05 31.77 3.65
N GLU A 9 -25.25 32.80 2.83
CA GLU A 9 -24.56 32.97 1.56
C GLU A 9 -23.04 33.06 1.77
N GLU A 10 -22.59 33.81 2.77
CA GLU A 10 -21.18 33.94 3.15
C GLU A 10 -20.60 32.60 3.62
N ILE A 11 -21.32 31.86 4.48
CA ILE A 11 -20.88 30.54 4.96
C ILE A 11 -20.74 29.56 3.80
N LEU A 12 -21.71 29.52 2.89
CA LEU A 12 -21.70 28.63 1.74
C LEU A 12 -20.64 29.07 0.70
N LYS A 13 -20.50 30.36 0.39
CA LYS A 13 -19.42 30.88 -0.49
C LYS A 13 -18.04 30.65 0.09
N GLY A 14 -17.89 30.70 1.42
CA GLY A 14 -16.63 30.41 2.12
C GLY A 14 -16.17 28.95 1.99
N THR A 15 -17.03 28.06 1.47
CA THR A 15 -16.64 26.71 1.11
C THR A 15 -16.31 26.61 -0.39
N ARG A 16 -15.02 26.40 -0.70
CA ARG A 16 -14.48 26.17 -2.07
C ARG A 16 -15.21 25.08 -2.88
N MET A 17 -16.06 24.27 -2.24
CA MET A 17 -16.86 23.25 -2.90
C MET A 17 -17.97 23.82 -3.80
N PHE A 18 -18.31 25.11 -3.68
CA PHE A 18 -19.31 25.77 -4.53
C PHE A 18 -18.73 26.79 -5.50
N ASP A 19 -17.41 26.81 -5.71
CA ASP A 19 -16.76 27.78 -6.61
C ASP A 19 -17.35 27.72 -8.05
N ASP A 20 -17.81 26.55 -8.50
CA ASP A 20 -18.50 26.35 -9.80
C ASP A 20 -20.04 26.26 -9.69
N LYS A 21 -20.61 26.49 -8.49
CA LYS A 21 -22.02 26.24 -8.16
C LYS A 21 -22.68 27.45 -7.48
N GLU A 22 -22.29 28.66 -7.87
CA GLU A 22 -22.83 29.90 -7.31
C GLU A 22 -24.37 29.97 -7.42
N TYR A 23 -24.95 29.38 -8.48
CA TYR A 23 -26.40 29.29 -8.64
C TYR A 23 -27.08 28.47 -7.53
N ILE A 24 -26.43 27.41 -7.01
CA ILE A 24 -26.97 26.60 -5.90
C ILE A 24 -26.93 27.44 -4.62
N VAL A 25 -25.83 28.16 -4.38
CA VAL A 25 -25.71 29.02 -3.20
C VAL A 25 -26.78 30.12 -3.22
N GLN A 26 -26.96 30.78 -4.36
CA GLN A 26 -28.01 31.79 -4.53
C GLN A 26 -29.40 31.19 -4.34
N ALA A 27 -29.68 30.02 -4.92
CA ALA A 27 -30.99 29.40 -4.81
C ALA A 27 -31.29 28.88 -3.40
N VAL A 28 -30.29 28.34 -2.69
CA VAL A 28 -30.38 27.97 -1.27
C VAL A 28 -30.56 29.20 -0.38
N SER A 29 -29.98 30.34 -0.72
CA SER A 29 -30.13 31.63 -0.02
C SER A 29 -31.46 32.34 -0.33
N CYS A 30 -32.16 31.88 -1.39
CA CYS A 30 -33.48 32.36 -1.78
C CYS A 30 -34.64 31.51 -1.23
N LEU A 31 -34.37 30.46 -0.44
CA LEU A 31 -35.43 29.64 0.15
C LEU A 31 -36.42 30.53 0.94
N SER A 32 -37.71 30.33 0.66
CA SER A 32 -38.78 31.24 1.08
C SER A 32 -39.05 31.21 2.59
N ASP A 33 -38.56 30.18 3.30
CA ASP A 33 -38.77 30.01 4.73
C ASP A 33 -37.54 29.40 5.41
N TYR A 34 -36.90 30.16 6.31
CA TYR A 34 -35.86 29.68 7.23
C TYR A 34 -36.35 29.63 8.68
N SER A 35 -37.63 29.94 8.91
CA SER A 35 -38.15 30.20 10.25
C SER A 35 -38.44 28.91 11.03
N GLU A 36 -38.65 27.77 10.35
CA GLU A 36 -39.09 26.52 10.99
C GLU A 36 -38.00 25.45 11.13
N SER A 37 -36.99 25.40 10.23
CA SER A 37 -35.73 24.64 10.32
C SER A 37 -35.05 24.70 8.95
N PHE A 38 -33.80 25.19 8.92
CA PHE A 38 -33.02 25.30 7.68
C PHE A 38 -32.86 23.94 6.99
N LEU A 39 -32.52 22.91 7.76
CA LEU A 39 -32.38 21.55 7.25
C LEU A 39 -33.69 21.01 6.65
N ILE A 40 -34.83 21.18 7.32
CA ILE A 40 -36.12 20.70 6.81
C ILE A 40 -36.46 21.40 5.48
N SER A 41 -36.17 22.69 5.39
CA SER A 41 -36.40 23.48 4.18
C SER A 41 -35.53 23.02 3.02
N LEU A 42 -34.25 22.69 3.29
CA LEU A 42 -33.37 22.05 2.32
C LEU A 42 -33.90 20.69 1.85
N ILE A 43 -34.34 19.83 2.77
CA ILE A 43 -34.86 18.49 2.45
C ILE A 43 -36.12 18.57 1.57
N LYS A 44 -36.99 19.55 1.84
CA LYS A 44 -38.23 19.77 1.06
C LYS A 44 -37.96 20.39 -0.32
N SER A 45 -36.82 21.05 -0.51
CA SER A 45 -36.45 21.72 -1.76
C SER A 45 -35.83 20.78 -2.81
N ASP A 46 -35.58 21.31 -4.00
CA ASP A 46 -34.83 20.62 -5.06
C ASP A 46 -33.30 20.61 -4.82
N PHE A 47 -32.82 21.31 -3.78
CA PHE A 47 -31.40 21.44 -3.45
C PHE A 47 -30.91 20.41 -2.43
N ARG A 48 -31.58 19.27 -2.30
CA ARG A 48 -31.20 18.17 -1.37
C ARG A 48 -29.74 17.73 -1.53
N GLU A 49 -29.21 17.81 -2.74
CA GLU A 49 -27.82 17.48 -3.04
C GLU A 49 -26.80 18.35 -2.30
N ILE A 50 -27.19 19.48 -1.70
CA ILE A 50 -26.30 20.30 -0.88
C ILE A 50 -26.06 19.69 0.51
N ILE A 51 -26.98 18.85 1.01
CA ILE A 51 -26.98 18.35 2.39
C ILE A 51 -25.72 17.52 2.70
N PRO A 52 -25.27 16.57 1.85
CA PRO A 52 -24.00 15.87 2.05
C PRO A 52 -22.83 16.83 2.30
N PHE A 53 -22.69 17.87 1.48
CA PHE A 53 -21.59 18.83 1.62
C PHE A 53 -21.64 19.62 2.93
N ILE A 54 -22.85 19.98 3.39
CA ILE A 54 -23.04 20.64 4.68
C ILE A 54 -22.64 19.69 5.82
N TYR A 55 -23.10 18.45 5.80
CA TYR A 55 -22.94 17.51 6.92
C TYR A 55 -21.60 16.80 6.96
N GLU A 56 -20.91 16.68 5.83
CA GLU A 56 -19.53 16.19 5.76
C GLU A 56 -18.54 17.21 6.34
N SER A 57 -18.90 18.50 6.39
CA SER A 57 -18.09 19.56 6.98
C SER A 57 -18.61 19.97 8.36
N SER A 58 -17.94 19.51 9.40
CA SER A 58 -18.16 19.94 10.78
C SER A 58 -18.08 21.47 10.95
N ASP A 59 -17.15 22.13 10.25
CA ASP A 59 -16.99 23.58 10.27
C ASP A 59 -18.22 24.30 9.69
N VAL A 60 -18.75 23.84 8.56
CA VAL A 60 -19.99 24.38 7.98
C VAL A 60 -21.14 24.22 8.95
N LEU A 61 -21.35 23.03 9.51
CA LEU A 61 -22.38 22.78 10.51
C LEU A 61 -22.25 23.72 11.72
N LEU A 62 -21.04 23.89 12.24
CA LEU A 62 -20.78 24.75 13.38
C LEU A 62 -20.94 26.24 13.06
N LYS A 63 -20.65 26.68 11.83
CA LYS A 63 -20.89 28.05 11.36
C LYS A 63 -22.37 28.32 11.17
N LEU A 64 -23.09 27.38 10.55
CA LEU A 64 -24.54 27.42 10.43
C LEU A 64 -25.21 27.48 11.82
N TYR A 65 -24.79 26.63 12.75
CA TYR A 65 -25.28 26.67 14.12
C TYR A 65 -24.99 28.00 14.82
N ALA A 66 -23.80 28.56 14.63
CA ALA A 66 -23.42 29.87 15.19
C ALA A 66 -24.23 31.03 14.60
N ALA A 67 -24.59 30.96 13.30
CA ALA A 67 -25.49 31.87 12.61
C ALA A 67 -26.98 31.68 13.02
N GLY A 68 -27.25 30.76 13.94
CA GLY A 68 -28.59 30.47 14.45
C GLY A 68 -29.44 29.62 13.51
N PHE A 69 -28.82 28.91 12.56
CA PHE A 69 -29.50 27.88 11.78
C PHE A 69 -29.57 26.58 12.57
N GLU A 70 -30.77 26.01 12.63
CA GLU A 70 -30.96 24.70 13.23
C GLU A 70 -30.45 23.59 12.31
N THR A 71 -29.44 22.85 12.80
CA THR A 71 -28.79 21.74 12.09
C THR A 71 -29.03 20.39 12.78
N ASP A 72 -29.66 20.34 13.95
CA ASP A 72 -29.99 19.09 14.62
C ASP A 72 -31.19 18.41 13.90
N PRO A 73 -31.01 17.22 13.31
CA PRO A 73 -32.07 16.54 12.56
C PRO A 73 -33.25 16.06 13.44
N LYS A 74 -33.11 16.11 14.77
CA LYS A 74 -34.20 15.80 15.72
C LYS A 74 -35.19 16.95 15.87
N VAL A 75 -34.83 18.19 15.50
CA VAL A 75 -35.71 19.34 15.67
C VAL A 75 -36.90 19.25 14.72
N LYS A 76 -38.08 19.63 15.25
CA LYS A 76 -39.38 19.53 14.58
C LYS A 76 -39.75 20.87 13.95
N ASP A 77 -40.37 20.81 12.77
CA ASP A 77 -41.02 21.97 12.16
C ASP A 77 -42.30 22.38 12.91
N SER A 78 -42.98 23.44 12.46
CA SER A 78 -44.25 23.89 13.06
C SER A 78 -45.35 22.83 13.00
N GLY A 79 -45.27 21.91 12.04
CA GLY A 79 -46.12 20.74 11.90
C GLY A 79 -45.77 19.59 12.85
N GLY A 80 -44.76 19.77 13.72
CA GLY A 80 -44.30 18.76 14.67
C GLY A 80 -43.52 17.61 14.04
N LYS A 81 -43.04 17.75 12.79
CA LYS A 81 -42.32 16.70 12.07
C LYS A 81 -40.82 17.03 11.99
N SER A 82 -39.96 16.05 12.28
CA SER A 82 -38.51 16.25 12.30
C SER A 82 -37.87 16.15 10.92
N ALA A 83 -36.59 16.54 10.80
CA ALA A 83 -35.85 16.35 9.56
C ALA A 83 -35.72 14.87 9.18
N PHE A 84 -35.61 13.95 10.15
CA PHE A 84 -35.68 12.51 9.88
C PHE A 84 -36.97 12.09 9.19
N PHE A 85 -38.12 12.62 9.62
CA PHE A 85 -39.40 12.32 8.99
C PHE A 85 -39.42 12.74 7.52
N HIS A 86 -38.93 13.95 7.23
CA HIS A 86 -38.89 14.47 5.86
C HIS A 86 -37.85 13.73 5.01
N ALA A 87 -36.68 13.39 5.58
CA ALA A 87 -35.66 12.59 4.90
C ALA A 87 -36.19 11.19 4.56
N LEU A 88 -36.91 10.52 5.47
CA LEU A 88 -37.52 9.22 5.20
C LEU A 88 -38.51 9.28 4.03
N LYS A 89 -39.27 10.36 3.88
CA LYS A 89 -40.20 10.55 2.75
C LYS A 89 -39.51 10.65 1.39
N THR A 90 -38.23 11.01 1.34
CA THR A 90 -37.45 11.03 0.09
C THR A 90 -37.10 9.61 -0.38
N GLU A 91 -37.15 8.63 0.53
CA GLU A 91 -36.69 7.26 0.33
C GLU A 91 -35.19 7.12 -0.02
N GLU A 92 -34.40 8.19 0.16
CA GLU A 92 -32.97 8.21 -0.06
C GLU A 92 -32.24 7.73 1.21
N SER A 93 -31.77 6.47 1.19
CA SER A 93 -31.08 5.87 2.33
C SER A 93 -29.83 6.64 2.74
N HIS A 94 -29.07 7.14 1.77
CA HIS A 94 -27.85 7.91 2.03
C HIS A 94 -28.12 9.16 2.86
N LEU A 95 -29.16 9.94 2.51
CA LEU A 95 -29.57 11.12 3.26
C LEU A 95 -30.00 10.76 4.69
N VAL A 96 -30.79 9.70 4.88
CA VAL A 96 -31.23 9.28 6.21
C VAL A 96 -30.05 8.85 7.10
N PHE A 97 -29.11 8.06 6.56
CA PHE A 97 -27.94 7.63 7.33
C PHE A 97 -26.95 8.77 7.60
N LEU A 98 -26.82 9.73 6.68
CA LEU A 98 -26.01 10.94 6.90
C LEU A 98 -26.53 11.76 8.09
N LEU A 99 -27.84 12.01 8.14
CA LEU A 99 -28.46 12.71 9.28
C LEU A 99 -28.35 11.89 10.58
N TYR A 100 -28.47 10.56 10.48
CA TYR A 100 -28.27 9.67 11.61
C TYR A 100 -26.86 9.78 12.18
N ASP A 101 -25.84 9.71 11.33
CA ASP A 101 -24.44 9.77 11.75
C ASP A 101 -24.14 11.06 12.51
N HIS A 102 -24.68 12.18 12.02
CA HIS A 102 -24.58 13.45 12.73
C HIS A 102 -25.28 13.41 14.09
N ALA A 103 -26.55 12.96 14.14
CA ALA A 103 -27.32 12.89 15.39
C ALA A 103 -26.72 11.95 16.43
N ALA A 104 -26.14 10.83 15.97
CA ALA A 104 -25.50 9.81 16.79
C ALA A 104 -24.12 10.25 17.31
N ASN A 105 -23.62 11.40 16.87
CA ASN A 105 -22.23 11.83 17.07
C ASN A 105 -21.23 10.77 16.55
N ALA A 106 -21.58 10.17 15.41
CA ALA A 106 -20.72 9.28 14.63
C ALA A 106 -19.65 10.06 13.84
N CYS A 107 -19.74 11.39 13.83
CA CYS A 107 -18.77 12.27 13.17
C CYS A 107 -17.36 12.05 13.72
N LEU A 108 -16.40 11.89 12.81
CA LEU A 108 -15.03 11.43 13.06
C LEU A 108 -14.17 12.38 13.93
N GLN A 109 -14.64 13.60 14.18
CA GLN A 109 -13.81 14.68 14.70
C GLN A 109 -14.01 15.00 16.18
N ALA A 110 -15.05 14.46 16.84
CA ALA A 110 -15.25 14.66 18.27
C ALA A 110 -14.33 13.74 19.10
N LYS A 111 -13.75 14.27 20.19
CA LYS A 111 -12.91 13.49 21.14
C LYS A 111 -13.67 12.29 21.74
N ALA A 112 -14.96 12.47 21.97
CA ALA A 112 -15.91 11.41 22.28
C ALA A 112 -16.69 11.11 21.00
N SER A 113 -16.63 9.87 20.53
CA SER A 113 -17.36 9.40 19.34
C SER A 113 -17.71 7.94 19.50
N ILE A 114 -18.49 7.41 18.56
CA ILE A 114 -18.81 5.97 18.48
C ILE A 114 -17.56 5.08 18.48
N ARG A 115 -16.43 5.58 17.96
CA ARG A 115 -15.15 4.84 17.87
C ARG A 115 -14.42 4.75 19.21
N PHE A 116 -14.65 5.71 20.09
CA PHE A 116 -14.14 5.73 21.46
C PHE A 116 -15.26 6.18 22.41
N PRO A 117 -16.27 5.32 22.63
CA PRO A 117 -17.49 5.71 23.30
C PRO A 117 -17.24 5.91 24.80
N ASP A 118 -17.77 7.02 25.31
CA ASP A 118 -17.90 7.28 26.73
C ASP A 118 -19.37 7.20 27.16
N SER A 119 -19.65 7.53 28.42
CA SER A 119 -21.02 7.55 28.94
C SER A 119 -21.94 8.56 28.24
N GLU A 120 -21.39 9.63 27.67
CA GLU A 120 -22.17 10.66 26.97
C GLU A 120 -22.62 10.19 25.60
N ILE A 121 -21.75 9.50 24.85
CA ILE A 121 -22.11 8.87 23.56
C ILE A 121 -23.21 7.83 23.75
N VAL A 122 -23.09 6.96 24.75
CA VAL A 122 -24.13 5.97 25.07
C VAL A 122 -25.45 6.66 25.43
N LYS A 123 -25.40 7.74 26.24
CA LYS A 123 -26.59 8.52 26.60
C LYS A 123 -27.23 9.17 25.37
N ASN A 124 -26.42 9.71 24.45
CA ASN A 124 -26.90 10.32 23.21
C ASN A 124 -27.60 9.30 22.30
N LEU A 125 -27.01 8.12 22.09
CA LEU A 125 -27.63 7.04 21.30
C LEU A 125 -28.96 6.55 21.92
N LYS A 126 -29.05 6.48 23.25
CA LYS A 126 -30.32 6.18 23.95
C LYS A 126 -31.36 7.29 23.81
N SER A 127 -30.92 8.55 23.84
CA SER A 127 -31.78 9.69 23.55
C SER A 127 -32.30 9.62 22.11
N LEU A 128 -31.43 9.28 21.15
CA LEU A 128 -31.80 9.08 19.75
C LEU A 128 -32.78 7.93 19.58
N LYS A 129 -32.58 6.78 20.27
CA LYS A 129 -33.55 5.68 20.31
C LYS A 129 -34.94 6.16 20.77
N SER A 130 -34.96 7.00 21.81
CA SER A 130 -36.21 7.57 22.33
C SER A 130 -36.88 8.51 21.33
N HIS A 131 -36.10 9.30 20.59
CA HIS A 131 -36.60 10.14 19.49
C HIS A 131 -37.15 9.30 18.33
N LEU A 132 -36.45 8.23 17.92
CA LEU A 132 -36.90 7.32 16.86
C LEU A 132 -38.24 6.66 17.23
N LYS A 133 -38.46 6.28 18.48
CA LYS A 133 -39.78 5.79 18.96
C LYS A 133 -40.91 6.82 18.84
N LEU A 134 -40.60 8.12 18.98
CA LEU A 134 -41.61 9.17 18.76
C LEU A 134 -41.88 9.33 17.25
N LEU A 135 -40.84 9.24 16.43
CA LEU A 135 -40.93 9.28 14.99
C LEU A 135 -41.75 8.11 14.41
N GLU A 136 -41.70 6.93 15.03
CA GLU A 136 -42.53 5.78 14.68
C GLU A 136 -44.03 6.14 14.66
N LYS A 137 -44.52 6.82 15.70
CA LYS A 137 -45.91 7.31 15.76
C LYS A 137 -46.24 8.30 14.64
N ASP A 138 -45.26 9.15 14.30
CA ASP A 138 -45.40 10.11 13.20
C ASP A 138 -45.49 9.40 11.84
N ILE A 139 -44.77 8.28 11.67
CA ILE A 139 -44.78 7.42 10.48
C ILE A 139 -46.07 6.60 10.38
N GLU A 140 -46.55 6.04 11.48
CA GLU A 140 -47.80 5.27 11.53
C GLU A 140 -49.03 6.13 11.23
N SER A 141 -49.06 7.36 11.76
CA SER A 141 -50.16 8.31 11.55
C SER A 141 -50.20 8.92 10.15
N THR A 142 -49.13 8.75 9.35
CA THR A 142 -49.02 9.35 8.01
C THR A 142 -49.02 8.28 6.93
N LYS A 143 -49.58 8.59 5.76
CA LYS A 143 -49.37 7.79 4.55
C LYS A 143 -47.91 7.94 4.09
N ILE A 144 -47.04 7.04 4.51
CA ILE A 144 -45.66 6.92 4.02
C ILE A 144 -45.51 5.59 3.27
N SER A 145 -44.64 5.57 2.27
CA SER A 145 -44.36 4.38 1.46
C SER A 145 -43.80 3.23 2.29
N GLN A 146 -44.00 2.00 1.81
CA GLN A 146 -43.42 0.81 2.43
C GLN A 146 -41.89 0.89 2.49
N LYS A 147 -41.26 1.42 1.43
CA LYS A 147 -39.80 1.61 1.38
C LYS A 147 -39.29 2.53 2.50
N SER A 148 -40.00 3.62 2.79
CA SER A 148 -39.67 4.51 3.91
C SER A 148 -39.82 3.82 5.27
N ARG A 149 -40.86 3.00 5.45
CA ARG A 149 -41.06 2.20 6.67
C ARG A 149 -39.93 1.21 6.87
N CYS A 150 -39.51 0.52 5.80
CA CYS A 150 -38.36 -0.37 5.83
C CYS A 150 -37.09 0.40 6.20
N LEU A 151 -36.83 1.55 5.59
CA LEU A 151 -35.67 2.39 5.90
C LEU A 151 -35.66 2.88 7.36
N PHE A 152 -36.83 3.21 7.91
CA PHE A 152 -36.95 3.53 9.33
C PHE A 152 -36.64 2.33 10.24
N ALA A 153 -37.13 1.14 9.90
CA ALA A 153 -36.79 -0.08 10.64
C ALA A 153 -35.28 -0.37 10.60
N TYR A 154 -34.63 -0.14 9.45
CA TYR A 154 -33.16 -0.26 9.31
C TYR A 154 -32.43 0.68 10.26
N LEU A 155 -32.89 1.92 10.32
CA LEU A 155 -32.32 2.96 11.18
C LEU A 155 -32.43 2.57 12.65
N CYS A 156 -33.61 2.11 13.08
CA CYS A 156 -33.84 1.65 14.45
C CYS A 156 -32.93 0.47 14.80
N ARG A 157 -32.86 -0.56 13.95
CA ARG A 157 -32.02 -1.74 14.16
C ARG A 157 -30.54 -1.38 14.23
N PHE A 158 -30.07 -0.51 13.34
CA PHE A 158 -28.69 -0.04 13.36
C PHE A 158 -28.35 0.77 14.61
N ASN A 159 -29.30 1.59 15.11
CA ASN A 159 -29.12 2.30 16.37
C ASN A 159 -29.03 1.35 17.58
N GLU A 160 -29.74 0.23 17.57
CA GLU A 160 -29.63 -0.80 18.61
C GLU A 160 -28.25 -1.46 18.61
N PHE A 161 -27.76 -1.84 17.44
CA PHE A 161 -26.39 -2.32 17.26
C PHE A 161 -25.35 -1.33 17.82
N GLN A 162 -25.49 -0.04 17.50
CA GLN A 162 -24.58 1.00 17.98
C GLN A 162 -24.61 1.15 19.51
N ILE A 163 -25.81 1.15 20.12
CA ILE A 163 -25.95 1.21 21.58
C ILE A 163 -25.23 0.02 22.22
N GLU A 164 -25.49 -1.20 21.73
CA GLU A 164 -24.93 -2.42 22.31
C GLU A 164 -23.39 -2.43 22.26
N ILE A 165 -22.80 -2.10 21.11
CA ILE A 165 -21.34 -2.00 20.99
C ILE A 165 -20.80 -0.91 21.90
N CYS A 166 -21.36 0.31 21.85
CA CYS A 166 -20.82 1.41 22.63
C CYS A 166 -20.92 1.16 24.14
N GLU A 167 -21.98 0.52 24.62
CA GLU A 167 -22.13 0.10 26.01
C GLU A 167 -21.05 -0.91 26.42
N HIS A 168 -20.86 -1.97 25.63
CA HIS A 168 -19.83 -2.97 25.91
C HIS A 168 -18.43 -2.37 25.92
N ILE A 169 -18.08 -1.54 24.94
CA ILE A 169 -16.77 -0.89 24.88
C ILE A 169 -16.57 0.05 26.07
N ASN A 170 -17.58 0.86 26.43
CA ASN A 170 -17.50 1.76 27.58
C ASN A 170 -17.30 0.98 28.89
N ILE A 171 -18.03 -0.13 29.10
CA ILE A 171 -17.85 -1.03 30.26
C ILE A 171 -16.41 -1.56 30.33
N ILE A 172 -15.87 -2.01 29.18
CA ILE A 172 -14.49 -2.50 29.09
C ILE A 172 -13.50 -1.37 29.41
N CYS A 173 -13.67 -0.17 28.84
CA CYS A 173 -12.82 0.99 29.13
C CYS A 173 -12.82 1.34 30.64
N ILE A 174 -14.00 1.34 31.29
CA ILE A 174 -14.11 1.57 32.74
C ILE A 174 -13.39 0.48 33.54
N LYS A 175 -13.57 -0.79 33.17
CA LYS A 175 -12.92 -1.95 33.82
C LYS A 175 -11.38 -1.85 33.82
N TYR A 176 -10.81 -1.32 32.74
CA TYR A 176 -9.36 -1.18 32.56
C TYR A 176 -8.83 0.23 32.89
N TYR A 177 -9.69 1.17 33.29
CA TYR A 177 -9.28 2.54 33.60
C TYR A 177 -8.23 2.57 34.72
N GLY A 178 -7.16 3.34 34.50
CA GLY A 178 -6.04 3.47 35.44
C GLY A 178 -5.07 2.27 35.50
N ARG A 179 -5.39 1.14 34.85
CA ARG A 179 -4.47 -0.02 34.77
C ARG A 179 -3.44 0.21 33.67
N LYS A 180 -2.16 0.09 34.03
CA LYS A 180 -1.02 0.23 33.10
C LYS A 180 -0.32 -1.11 32.90
N GLY A 181 0.12 -1.39 31.68
CA GLY A 181 0.93 -2.56 31.37
C GLY A 181 0.44 -3.29 30.12
N LYS A 182 1.38 -3.92 29.40
CA LYS A 182 1.09 -4.61 28.14
C LYS A 182 0.04 -5.72 28.27
N GLU A 183 0.01 -6.40 29.41
CA GLU A 183 -0.98 -7.43 29.74
C GLU A 183 -2.40 -6.85 29.77
N TYR A 184 -2.62 -5.79 30.56
CA TYR A 184 -3.93 -5.15 30.65
C TYR A 184 -4.38 -4.50 29.33
N GLU A 185 -3.45 -3.89 28.60
CA GLU A 185 -3.74 -3.35 27.26
C GLU A 185 -4.14 -4.46 26.28
N ALA A 186 -3.43 -5.58 26.26
CA ALA A 186 -3.80 -6.74 25.44
C ALA A 186 -5.18 -7.28 25.83
N SER A 187 -5.47 -7.40 27.13
CA SER A 187 -6.78 -7.83 27.63
C SER A 187 -7.90 -6.90 27.20
N GLN A 188 -7.70 -5.58 27.35
CA GLN A 188 -8.67 -4.58 26.96
C GLN A 188 -8.99 -4.69 25.46
N ARG A 189 -7.97 -4.75 24.60
CA ARG A 189 -8.17 -4.85 23.14
C ARG A 189 -8.79 -6.18 22.73
N LYS A 190 -8.39 -7.29 23.35
CA LYS A 190 -9.00 -8.61 23.14
C LYS A 190 -10.49 -8.59 23.49
N GLU A 191 -10.86 -8.12 24.69
CA GLU A 191 -12.26 -8.04 25.11
C GLU A 191 -13.08 -7.11 24.22
N THR A 192 -12.49 -5.98 23.80
CA THR A 192 -13.14 -5.02 22.90
C THR A 192 -13.46 -5.65 21.55
N ILE A 193 -12.49 -6.33 20.93
CA ILE A 193 -12.71 -7.04 19.66
C ILE A 193 -13.75 -8.14 19.81
N LEU A 194 -13.71 -8.92 20.89
CA LEU A 194 -14.73 -9.94 21.13
C LEU A 194 -16.13 -9.35 21.27
N ALA A 195 -16.28 -8.20 21.93
CA ALA A 195 -17.56 -7.50 22.03
C ALA A 195 -18.06 -7.05 20.64
N ILE A 196 -17.18 -6.48 19.81
CA ILE A 196 -17.51 -6.06 18.44
C ILE A 196 -17.97 -7.27 17.60
N LEU A 197 -17.23 -8.38 17.64
CA LEU A 197 -17.54 -9.58 16.86
C LEU A 197 -18.87 -10.23 17.30
N LYS A 198 -19.15 -10.25 18.60
CA LYS A 198 -20.42 -10.77 19.14
C LYS A 198 -21.60 -9.92 18.73
N ALA A 199 -21.49 -8.61 18.83
CA ALA A 199 -22.53 -7.71 18.35
C ALA A 199 -22.71 -7.85 16.83
N TYR A 200 -21.62 -7.83 16.06
CA TYR A 200 -21.70 -8.00 14.60
C TYR A 200 -22.43 -9.29 14.23
N GLU A 201 -22.13 -10.42 14.88
CA GLU A 201 -22.81 -11.70 14.69
C GLU A 201 -24.32 -11.63 15.00
N THR A 202 -24.72 -11.01 16.12
CA THR A 202 -26.12 -10.82 16.51
C THR A 202 -26.92 -10.03 15.45
N TYR A 203 -26.32 -8.98 14.90
CA TYR A 203 -26.98 -8.07 13.94
C TYR A 203 -26.69 -8.42 12.48
N PHE A 204 -25.87 -9.44 12.22
CA PHE A 204 -25.46 -9.86 10.88
C PHE A 204 -26.62 -10.29 10.01
N ASN A 205 -27.60 -10.96 10.61
CA ASN A 205 -28.87 -11.32 9.99
C ASN A 205 -29.92 -10.26 10.33
N TYR A 206 -30.82 -9.97 9.39
CA TYR A 206 -31.91 -9.00 9.62
C TYR A 206 -33.12 -9.62 10.37
N VAL A 207 -33.12 -10.92 10.64
CA VAL A 207 -34.26 -11.62 11.26
C VAL A 207 -34.46 -11.16 12.71
N ASN A 208 -35.71 -10.90 13.09
CA ASN A 208 -36.11 -10.42 14.41
C ASN A 208 -36.12 -11.56 15.44
N GLY A 209 -34.93 -11.99 15.90
CA GLY A 209 -34.75 -12.81 17.12
C GLY A 209 -35.33 -14.24 17.11
N GLU A 210 -36.29 -14.55 16.24
CA GLU A 210 -36.81 -15.89 16.00
C GLU A 210 -35.98 -16.54 14.89
N LEU A 211 -34.77 -16.95 15.25
CA LEU A 211 -33.91 -17.77 14.40
C LEU A 211 -34.60 -19.13 14.17
N GLU A 212 -35.30 -19.31 13.05
CA GLU A 212 -35.37 -20.64 12.46
C GLU A 212 -33.96 -21.02 11.98
N PRO A 213 -33.32 -22.08 12.50
CA PRO A 213 -31.90 -22.37 12.26
C PRO A 213 -31.55 -22.83 10.84
N CYS A 214 -32.48 -22.72 9.87
CA CYS A 214 -32.33 -23.31 8.54
C CYS A 214 -32.82 -22.37 7.44
N LEU A 215 -32.48 -21.07 7.55
CA LEU A 215 -32.75 -20.14 6.46
C LEU A 215 -31.82 -20.45 5.28
N ASP A 216 -32.42 -20.80 4.15
CA ASP A 216 -31.76 -20.94 2.85
C ASP A 216 -30.97 -19.67 2.50
N ASP A 217 -29.77 -19.83 1.91
CA ASP A 217 -28.92 -18.74 1.43
C ASP A 217 -29.69 -17.78 0.50
N ILE A 218 -30.71 -18.28 -0.21
CA ILE A 218 -31.59 -17.47 -1.05
C ILE A 218 -32.43 -16.49 -0.22
N TYR A 219 -32.95 -16.93 0.93
CA TYR A 219 -33.70 -16.05 1.84
C TYR A 219 -32.78 -14.99 2.44
N LEU A 220 -31.58 -15.39 2.87
CA LEU A 220 -30.58 -14.47 3.39
C LEU A 220 -30.16 -13.44 2.33
N PHE A 221 -30.01 -13.85 1.07
CA PHE A 221 -29.74 -12.94 -0.03
C PHE A 221 -30.91 -12.00 -0.31
N LYS A 222 -32.15 -12.48 -0.29
CA LYS A 222 -33.35 -11.63 -0.44
C LYS A 222 -33.36 -10.54 0.64
N ALA A 223 -33.11 -10.92 1.89
CA ALA A 223 -32.97 -9.97 2.98
C ALA A 223 -31.80 -9.00 2.73
N TYR A 224 -30.63 -9.48 2.29
CA TYR A 224 -29.50 -8.62 1.91
C TYR A 224 -29.87 -7.61 0.82
N TYR A 225 -30.56 -8.07 -0.22
CA TYR A 225 -30.97 -7.26 -1.35
C TYR A 225 -31.97 -6.17 -0.95
N GLU A 226 -32.98 -6.53 -0.15
CA GLU A 226 -34.00 -5.62 0.36
C GLU A 226 -33.43 -4.60 1.36
N HIS A 227 -32.45 -5.02 2.17
CA HIS A 227 -31.90 -4.26 3.28
C HIS A 227 -30.44 -3.83 3.04
N LYS A 228 -29.98 -3.70 1.79
CA LYS A 228 -28.56 -3.42 1.45
C LYS A 228 -27.99 -2.23 2.21
N ALA A 229 -28.72 -1.12 2.29
CA ALA A 229 -28.23 0.09 2.96
C ALA A 229 -27.96 -0.12 4.46
N TYR A 230 -28.76 -0.96 5.14
CA TYR A 230 -28.51 -1.37 6.51
C TYR A 230 -27.22 -2.19 6.61
N PHE A 231 -27.04 -3.19 5.76
CA PHE A 231 -25.86 -4.06 5.79
C PHE A 231 -24.58 -3.31 5.43
N ASP A 232 -24.63 -2.46 4.39
CA ASP A 232 -23.50 -1.61 4.02
C ASP A 232 -23.05 -0.73 5.20
N LYS A 233 -24.01 -0.21 5.98
CA LYS A 233 -23.75 0.62 7.15
C LYS A 233 -23.24 -0.19 8.34
N LEU A 234 -23.82 -1.36 8.59
CA LEU A 234 -23.39 -2.31 9.63
C LEU A 234 -21.95 -2.77 9.40
N ASP A 235 -21.66 -3.26 8.19
CA ASP A 235 -20.36 -3.82 7.82
C ASP A 235 -19.27 -2.73 7.88
N PHE A 236 -19.54 -1.53 7.35
CA PHE A 236 -18.62 -0.39 7.42
C PHE A 236 -18.34 0.05 8.86
N SER A 237 -19.38 0.22 9.67
CA SER A 237 -19.22 0.68 11.06
C SER A 237 -18.50 -0.35 11.92
N SER A 238 -18.80 -1.63 11.73
CA SER A 238 -18.12 -2.73 12.42
C SER A 238 -16.64 -2.76 12.05
N ALA A 239 -16.32 -2.59 10.76
CA ALA A 239 -14.95 -2.56 10.27
C ALA A 239 -14.12 -1.45 10.91
N VAL A 240 -14.64 -0.22 10.93
CA VAL A 240 -13.95 0.94 11.50
C VAL A 240 -13.55 0.66 12.95
N ILE A 241 -14.51 0.25 13.79
CA ILE A 241 -14.26 0.01 15.22
C ILE A 241 -13.37 -1.23 15.42
N PHE A 242 -13.50 -2.25 14.56
CA PHE A 242 -12.66 -3.45 14.59
C PHE A 242 -11.19 -3.11 14.30
N PHE A 243 -10.89 -2.38 13.21
CA PHE A 243 -9.52 -2.04 12.82
C PHE A 243 -8.85 -1.01 13.74
N ASP A 244 -9.64 -0.18 14.43
CA ASP A 244 -9.12 0.68 15.53
C ASP A 244 -8.47 -0.14 16.65
N ASN A 245 -8.96 -1.37 16.87
CA ASN A 245 -8.51 -2.24 17.94
C ASN A 245 -7.59 -3.37 17.46
N LEU A 246 -7.73 -3.84 16.21
CA LEU A 246 -7.01 -5.00 15.69
C LEU A 246 -5.49 -4.80 15.73
N PHE A 247 -5.00 -3.65 15.27
CA PHE A 247 -3.56 -3.38 15.22
C PHE A 247 -2.94 -3.19 16.60
N LEU A 248 -3.67 -2.54 17.50
CA LEU A 248 -3.27 -2.43 18.90
C LEU A 248 -3.21 -3.81 19.57
N LEU A 249 -4.11 -4.73 19.22
CA LEU A 249 -4.04 -6.11 19.67
C LEU A 249 -2.84 -6.84 19.05
N LYS A 250 -2.61 -6.70 17.74
CA LYS A 250 -1.49 -7.32 17.00
C LYS A 250 -0.13 -6.93 17.58
N GLU A 251 0.04 -5.68 18.03
CA GLU A 251 1.25 -5.21 18.74
C GLU A 251 1.50 -5.87 20.10
N LYS A 252 0.50 -6.53 20.68
CA LYS A 252 0.51 -6.98 22.06
C LYS A 252 0.27 -8.47 22.22
N LEU A 253 -0.45 -9.11 21.30
CA LEU A 253 -0.87 -10.51 21.39
C LEU A 253 -0.52 -11.30 20.13
N ILE A 254 0.28 -12.35 20.31
CA ILE A 254 0.58 -13.36 19.29
C ILE A 254 -0.62 -14.32 19.22
N LEU A 255 -1.20 -14.45 18.03
CA LEU A 255 -2.20 -15.46 17.73
C LEU A 255 -1.56 -16.61 16.93
N PRO A 256 -2.09 -17.84 17.02
CA PRO A 256 -1.62 -18.95 16.21
C PRO A 256 -1.85 -18.69 14.71
N ASN A 257 -0.98 -19.27 13.88
CA ASN A 257 -1.11 -19.30 12.42
C ASN A 257 -1.12 -17.90 11.75
N THR A 258 -1.79 -17.79 10.61
CA THR A 258 -2.02 -16.57 9.82
C THR A 258 -3.30 -15.84 10.26
N ALA A 259 -3.82 -16.06 11.47
CA ALA A 259 -5.16 -15.58 11.87
C ALA A 259 -5.41 -14.08 11.63
N TYR A 260 -4.44 -13.22 11.96
CA TYR A 260 -4.50 -11.80 11.64
C TYR A 260 -4.49 -11.53 10.13
N LEU A 261 -3.61 -12.21 9.39
CA LEU A 261 -3.49 -12.06 7.95
C LEU A 261 -4.78 -12.50 7.26
N ASP A 262 -5.37 -13.63 7.65
CA ASP A 262 -6.60 -14.17 7.06
C ASP A 262 -7.74 -13.14 7.19
N VAL A 263 -7.96 -12.59 8.40
CA VAL A 263 -9.01 -11.61 8.65
C VAL A 263 -8.76 -10.28 7.93
N GLU A 264 -7.51 -9.78 7.92
CA GLU A 264 -7.10 -8.58 7.19
C GLU A 264 -7.33 -8.71 5.68
N SER A 265 -7.05 -9.90 5.14
CA SER A 265 -7.08 -10.17 3.71
C SER A 265 -8.49 -10.39 3.20
N ASN A 266 -9.30 -11.18 3.91
CA ASN A 266 -10.70 -11.36 3.57
C ASN A 266 -11.49 -10.06 3.68
N PHE A 267 -11.17 -9.23 4.67
CA PHE A 267 -11.76 -7.91 4.77
C PHE A 267 -11.36 -6.99 3.61
N SER A 268 -10.08 -6.96 3.25
CA SER A 268 -9.60 -6.18 2.11
C SER A 268 -10.22 -6.67 0.80
N LEU A 269 -10.32 -7.98 0.62
CA LEU A 269 -10.98 -8.62 -0.51
C LEU A 269 -12.44 -8.20 -0.61
N PHE A 270 -13.19 -8.26 0.49
CA PHE A 270 -14.59 -7.81 0.55
C PHE A 270 -14.74 -6.35 0.11
N ILE A 271 -13.88 -5.43 0.60
CA ILE A 271 -13.95 -4.03 0.18
C ILE A 271 -13.59 -3.86 -1.30
N PHE A 272 -12.51 -4.50 -1.76
CA PHE A 272 -12.10 -4.44 -3.17
C PHE A 272 -13.20 -4.94 -4.09
N PHE A 273 -13.83 -6.06 -3.72
CA PHE A 273 -14.95 -6.61 -4.46
C PHE A 273 -16.11 -5.65 -4.52
N ARG A 274 -16.54 -5.13 -3.37
CA ARG A 274 -17.65 -4.17 -3.32
C ARG A 274 -17.38 -2.98 -4.23
N LYS A 275 -16.22 -2.34 -4.10
CA LYS A 275 -15.85 -1.16 -4.90
C LYS A 275 -15.71 -1.47 -6.39
N TYR A 276 -15.14 -2.62 -6.73
CA TYR A 276 -15.05 -3.07 -8.12
C TYR A 276 -16.45 -3.31 -8.72
N LEU A 277 -17.34 -3.93 -7.96
CA LEU A 277 -18.67 -4.28 -8.40
C LEU A 277 -19.62 -3.07 -8.52
N GLU A 278 -19.36 -1.99 -7.76
CA GLU A 278 -20.08 -0.71 -7.88
C GLU A 278 -20.07 -0.16 -9.32
N GLN A 279 -19.00 -0.38 -10.10
CA GLN A 279 -18.93 0.08 -11.49
C GLN A 279 -19.95 -0.61 -12.42
N PHE A 280 -20.43 -1.78 -12.04
CA PHE A 280 -21.43 -2.55 -12.79
C PHE A 280 -22.86 -2.32 -12.27
N GLU A 281 -23.06 -1.61 -11.14
CA GLU A 281 -24.40 -1.39 -10.59
C GLU A 281 -25.32 -0.61 -11.54
N ASN A 282 -24.76 0.25 -12.40
CA ASN A 282 -25.53 0.98 -13.42
C ASN A 282 -25.97 0.09 -14.60
N GLN A 283 -25.39 -1.10 -14.74
CA GLN A 283 -25.73 -2.03 -15.81
C GLN A 283 -26.84 -2.97 -15.35
N LYS A 284 -28.06 -2.82 -15.90
CA LYS A 284 -29.25 -3.59 -15.48
C LYS A 284 -29.02 -5.10 -15.40
N ARG A 285 -28.23 -5.67 -16.32
CA ARG A 285 -27.89 -7.10 -16.36
C ARG A 285 -27.02 -7.55 -15.19
N PHE A 286 -26.17 -6.66 -14.68
CA PHE A 286 -25.18 -6.97 -13.65
C PHE A 286 -25.60 -6.59 -12.25
N TYR A 287 -26.55 -5.66 -12.11
CA TYR A 287 -26.96 -5.13 -10.82
C TYR A 287 -27.33 -6.22 -9.80
N PHE A 288 -27.98 -7.29 -10.24
CA PHE A 288 -28.33 -8.42 -9.37
C PHE A 288 -27.11 -9.31 -9.04
N VAL A 289 -26.27 -9.52 -10.04
CA VAL A 289 -25.06 -10.35 -10.01
C VAL A 289 -24.04 -9.79 -9.04
N SER A 290 -23.75 -8.50 -9.17
CA SER A 290 -22.83 -7.77 -8.30
C SER A 290 -23.26 -7.87 -6.84
N ARG A 291 -24.58 -7.76 -6.57
CA ARG A 291 -25.13 -7.91 -5.24
C ARG A 291 -25.02 -9.33 -4.71
N TRP A 292 -25.28 -10.35 -5.53
CA TRP A 292 -25.11 -11.75 -5.13
C TRP A 292 -23.66 -12.05 -4.75
N ILE A 293 -22.71 -11.62 -5.58
CA ILE A 293 -21.27 -11.80 -5.30
C ILE A 293 -20.91 -11.07 -4.00
N THR A 294 -21.31 -9.80 -3.85
CA THR A 294 -21.05 -9.02 -2.63
C THR A 294 -21.62 -9.71 -1.38
N PHE A 295 -22.81 -10.30 -1.49
CA PHE A 295 -23.42 -11.08 -0.41
C PHE A 295 -22.61 -12.35 -0.08
N GLN A 296 -22.13 -13.09 -1.07
CA GLN A 296 -21.29 -14.27 -0.84
C GLN A 296 -19.95 -13.91 -0.19
N GLU A 297 -19.31 -12.83 -0.62
CA GLU A 297 -18.09 -12.33 0.02
C GLU A 297 -18.36 -11.86 1.46
N ARG A 298 -19.53 -11.25 1.71
CA ARG A 298 -19.99 -10.90 3.06
C ARG A 298 -20.17 -12.13 3.96
N LEU A 299 -20.77 -13.21 3.46
CA LEU A 299 -20.88 -14.48 4.18
C LEU A 299 -19.50 -15.10 4.45
N SER A 300 -18.59 -15.04 3.49
CA SER A 300 -17.21 -15.50 3.68
C SER A 300 -16.53 -14.72 4.80
N LEU A 301 -16.61 -13.39 4.76
CA LEU A 301 -16.08 -12.52 5.80
C LEU A 301 -16.66 -12.86 7.17
N GLN A 302 -17.96 -13.12 7.27
CA GLN A 302 -18.59 -13.53 8.53
C GLN A 302 -17.98 -14.83 9.08
N ARG A 303 -17.82 -15.86 8.25
CA ARG A 303 -17.24 -17.14 8.66
C ARG A 303 -15.82 -16.95 9.19
N ASP A 304 -15.02 -16.13 8.53
CA ASP A 304 -13.65 -15.83 8.95
C ASP A 304 -13.61 -14.99 10.23
N MET A 305 -14.53 -14.05 10.40
CA MET A 305 -14.71 -13.30 11.65
C MET A 305 -15.12 -14.20 12.82
N CYS A 306 -16.01 -15.18 12.60
CA CYS A 306 -16.38 -16.17 13.60
C CYS A 306 -15.19 -17.06 13.97
N ARG A 307 -14.43 -17.55 12.98
CA ARG A 307 -13.20 -18.30 13.23
C ARG A 307 -12.16 -17.49 14.00
N PHE A 308 -11.99 -16.22 13.65
CA PHE A 308 -11.11 -15.30 14.37
C PHE A 308 -11.58 -15.08 15.82
N LYS A 309 -12.90 -14.94 16.05
CA LYS A 309 -13.53 -14.87 17.37
C LYS A 309 -13.17 -16.11 18.21
N GLU A 310 -13.37 -17.31 17.66
CA GLU A 310 -13.07 -18.58 18.35
C GLU A 310 -11.59 -18.70 18.72
N ILE A 311 -10.69 -18.37 17.80
CA ILE A 311 -9.24 -18.34 18.06
C ILE A 311 -8.92 -17.36 19.19
N LEU A 312 -9.53 -16.17 19.16
CA LEU A 312 -9.30 -15.15 20.15
C LEU A 312 -9.84 -15.56 21.53
N GLU A 313 -11.03 -16.15 21.60
CA GLU A 313 -11.61 -16.70 22.84
C GLU A 313 -10.71 -17.79 23.43
N GLY A 314 -10.23 -18.72 22.61
CA GLY A 314 -9.34 -19.82 23.02
C GLY A 314 -7.90 -19.40 23.36
N THR A 315 -7.45 -18.19 22.98
CA THR A 315 -6.08 -17.75 23.24
C THR A 315 -5.92 -17.18 24.65
N GLU A 316 -5.16 -17.86 25.51
CA GLU A 316 -4.84 -17.38 26.86
C GLU A 316 -3.86 -16.19 26.84
N LEU A 317 -4.10 -15.18 27.69
CA LEU A 317 -3.22 -14.04 27.89
C LEU A 317 -2.06 -14.39 28.82
N SER A 318 -1.13 -15.19 28.31
CA SER A 318 0.08 -15.56 29.03
C SER A 318 1.27 -14.68 28.62
N LYS A 319 2.28 -14.57 29.49
CA LYS A 319 3.55 -13.88 29.16
C LYS A 319 4.24 -14.41 27.91
N LYS A 320 3.96 -15.66 27.51
CA LYS A 320 4.49 -16.27 26.27
C LYS A 320 3.85 -15.71 25.01
N ASN A 321 2.57 -15.34 25.09
CA ASN A 321 1.80 -14.83 23.95
C ASN A 321 1.89 -13.29 23.84
N ILE A 322 2.46 -12.61 24.84
CA ILE A 322 2.54 -11.16 24.85
C ILE A 322 3.81 -10.68 24.15
N VAL A 323 3.60 -9.86 23.11
CA VAL A 323 4.64 -9.38 22.22
C VAL A 323 5.58 -8.42 22.97
N ARG A 324 6.87 -8.78 23.05
CA ARG A 324 7.92 -7.85 23.50
C ARG A 324 8.29 -6.86 22.39
N LYS A 325 8.41 -7.35 21.16
CA LYS A 325 8.69 -6.63 19.91
C LYS A 325 7.87 -7.28 18.80
N LEU A 326 7.13 -6.48 18.02
CA LEU A 326 6.35 -6.97 16.90
C LEU A 326 7.31 -7.70 15.93
N PRO A 327 7.06 -8.96 15.56
CA PRO A 327 7.90 -9.64 14.57
C PRO A 327 7.72 -8.96 13.20
N ASP A 328 8.79 -8.84 12.42
CA ASP A 328 8.76 -8.17 11.11
C ASP A 328 7.76 -8.85 10.13
N SER A 329 7.51 -10.15 10.30
CA SER A 329 6.49 -10.88 9.55
C SER A 329 5.05 -10.43 9.86
N ALA A 330 4.77 -9.91 11.06
CA ALA A 330 3.46 -9.35 11.41
C ALA A 330 3.23 -7.96 10.78
N VAL A 331 4.27 -7.32 10.23
CA VAL A 331 4.14 -6.09 9.44
C VAL A 331 3.64 -6.39 8.02
N ARG A 332 3.90 -7.62 7.52
CA ARG A 332 3.43 -8.04 6.21
C ARG A 332 1.92 -8.28 6.26
N THR A 333 1.20 -7.42 5.54
CA THR A 333 -0.26 -7.48 5.37
C THR A 333 -0.54 -7.85 3.90
N LEU A 334 -1.62 -8.59 3.65
CA LEU A 334 -2.07 -8.93 2.28
C LEU A 334 -1.12 -9.79 1.43
N THR A 335 -0.13 -10.46 2.02
CA THR A 335 0.82 -11.31 1.27
C THR A 335 0.18 -12.55 0.64
N ASN A 336 -1.00 -12.95 1.09
CA ASN A 336 -1.83 -14.01 0.52
C ASN A 336 -2.76 -13.51 -0.62
N LEU A 337 -2.81 -12.20 -0.88
CA LEU A 337 -3.56 -11.56 -1.96
C LEU A 337 -2.62 -10.66 -2.79
N PRO A 338 -1.67 -11.26 -3.54
CA PRO A 338 -0.65 -10.51 -4.28
C PRO A 338 -1.24 -9.55 -5.32
N GLU A 339 -2.42 -9.82 -5.85
CA GLU A 339 -3.13 -8.97 -6.82
C GLU A 339 -3.57 -7.65 -6.17
N ILE A 340 -4.16 -7.73 -4.98
CA ILE A 340 -4.55 -6.57 -4.18
C ILE A 340 -3.32 -5.77 -3.72
N TYR A 341 -2.29 -6.48 -3.23
CA TYR A 341 -1.04 -5.84 -2.82
C TYR A 341 -0.36 -5.14 -4.01
N GLY A 342 -0.39 -5.76 -5.20
CA GLY A 342 0.10 -5.17 -6.43
C GLY A 342 -0.66 -3.92 -6.84
N GLN A 343 -1.98 -3.89 -6.65
CA GLN A 343 -2.81 -2.73 -6.96
C GLN A 343 -2.43 -1.53 -6.09
N PHE A 344 -2.14 -1.79 -4.81
CA PHE A 344 -1.60 -0.78 -3.91
C PHE A 344 -0.24 -0.26 -4.39
N LEU A 345 0.70 -1.15 -4.73
CA LEU A 345 2.03 -0.75 -5.19
C LEU A 345 1.96 0.12 -6.45
N ILE A 346 1.12 -0.25 -7.41
CA ILE A 346 0.94 0.52 -8.65
C ILE A 346 0.33 1.87 -8.37
N PHE A 347 -0.76 1.93 -7.60
CA PHE A 347 -1.37 3.20 -7.23
C PHE A 347 -0.34 4.14 -6.59
N ARG A 348 0.48 3.61 -5.68
CA ARG A 348 1.52 4.37 -5.00
C ARG A 348 2.58 4.86 -6.00
N LEU A 349 3.11 3.99 -6.86
CA LEU A 349 4.08 4.38 -7.90
C LEU A 349 3.52 5.47 -8.81
N GLN A 350 2.29 5.30 -9.31
CA GLN A 350 1.62 6.28 -10.18
C GLN A 350 1.48 7.63 -9.49
N ASN A 351 1.02 7.66 -8.23
CA ASN A 351 0.85 8.90 -7.47
C ASN A 351 2.14 9.74 -7.41
N TYR A 352 3.25 9.10 -7.02
CA TYR A 352 4.52 9.82 -6.85
C TYR A 352 5.25 10.10 -8.16
N LEU A 353 5.18 9.20 -9.14
CA LEU A 353 5.74 9.45 -10.48
C LEU A 353 4.99 10.58 -11.19
N ASN A 354 3.66 10.67 -11.06
CA ASN A 354 2.89 11.79 -11.60
C ASN A 354 3.28 13.11 -10.92
N ALA A 355 3.31 13.13 -9.57
CA ALA A 355 3.72 14.32 -8.83
C ALA A 355 5.12 14.82 -9.24
N ALA A 356 6.10 13.90 -9.37
CA ALA A 356 7.45 14.25 -9.77
C ALA A 356 7.56 14.63 -11.26
N ALA A 357 6.80 13.99 -12.15
CA ALA A 357 6.79 14.32 -13.56
C ALA A 357 6.18 15.71 -13.83
N GLU A 358 5.16 16.10 -13.08
CA GLU A 358 4.38 17.32 -13.32
C GLU A 358 4.98 18.58 -12.64
N VAL A 359 5.88 18.40 -11.66
CA VAL A 359 6.47 19.54 -10.95
C VAL A 359 7.57 20.24 -11.75
N THR A 360 7.60 21.58 -11.80
CA THR A 360 8.73 22.30 -12.41
C THR A 360 9.86 22.47 -11.39
N VAL A 361 11.10 22.06 -11.73
CA VAL A 361 12.26 22.18 -10.82
C VAL A 361 12.71 23.64 -10.71
N LYS A 362 12.19 24.35 -9.70
CA LYS A 362 12.46 25.78 -9.49
C LYS A 362 12.93 26.11 -8.06
N ASP A 363 12.47 25.32 -7.09
CA ASP A 363 12.62 25.54 -5.66
C ASP A 363 12.85 24.22 -4.91
N LEU A 364 13.14 24.32 -3.61
CA LEU A 364 13.37 23.15 -2.77
C LEU A 364 12.11 22.26 -2.65
N LYS A 365 10.90 22.84 -2.72
CA LYS A 365 9.65 22.09 -2.73
C LYS A 365 9.63 21.09 -3.88
N SER A 366 9.95 21.53 -5.11
CA SER A 366 10.02 20.65 -6.28
C SER A 366 11.08 19.54 -6.17
N ILE A 367 12.22 19.86 -5.56
CA ILE A 367 13.30 18.90 -5.29
C ILE A 367 12.85 17.82 -4.30
N LEU A 368 12.16 18.20 -3.23
CA LEU A 368 11.63 17.27 -2.22
C LEU A 368 10.58 16.31 -2.80
N VAL A 369 9.77 16.76 -3.78
CA VAL A 369 8.84 15.87 -4.51
C VAL A 369 9.62 14.79 -5.26
N ILE A 370 10.70 15.16 -5.93
CA ILE A 370 11.55 14.22 -6.68
C ILE A 370 12.25 13.24 -5.74
N GLU A 371 12.84 13.71 -4.64
CA GLU A 371 13.45 12.84 -3.63
C GLU A 371 12.44 11.85 -3.03
N ARG A 372 11.23 12.33 -2.70
CA ARG A 372 10.15 11.47 -2.21
C ARG A 372 9.80 10.40 -3.22
N CYS A 373 9.69 10.76 -4.49
CA CYS A 373 9.45 9.81 -5.56
C CYS A 373 10.58 8.77 -5.64
N LEU A 374 11.85 9.17 -5.62
CA LEU A 374 12.98 8.23 -5.64
C LEU A 374 12.96 7.27 -4.44
N GLN A 375 12.64 7.76 -3.25
CA GLN A 375 12.51 6.94 -2.05
C GLN A 375 11.39 5.90 -2.22
N VAL A 376 10.20 6.33 -2.63
CA VAL A 376 9.03 5.46 -2.80
C VAL A 376 9.27 4.42 -3.90
N VAL A 377 9.81 4.84 -5.04
CA VAL A 377 10.18 3.97 -6.15
C VAL A 377 11.17 2.91 -5.68
N GLY A 378 12.23 3.30 -4.95
CA GLY A 378 13.19 2.36 -4.39
C GLY A 378 12.60 1.39 -3.35
N GLU A 379 11.57 1.81 -2.59
CA GLU A 379 10.84 0.92 -1.69
C GLU A 379 10.00 -0.10 -2.46
N CYS A 380 9.27 0.35 -3.50
CA CYS A 380 8.47 -0.52 -4.35
C CYS A 380 9.32 -1.62 -5.02
N PHE A 381 10.62 -1.41 -5.22
CA PHE A 381 11.53 -2.42 -5.77
C PHE A 381 12.26 -3.28 -4.72
N LYS A 382 11.91 -3.20 -3.43
CA LYS A 382 12.47 -4.08 -2.38
C LYS A 382 12.12 -5.55 -2.65
N GLU A 383 12.85 -6.48 -2.00
CA GLU A 383 12.66 -7.94 -2.16
C GLU A 383 11.19 -8.34 -2.28
N SER A 384 10.86 -8.97 -3.41
CA SER A 384 9.51 -9.37 -3.79
C SER A 384 9.22 -10.81 -3.38
N ASP A 385 7.98 -11.08 -2.98
CA ASP A 385 7.47 -12.44 -3.02
C ASP A 385 7.35 -12.90 -4.49
N PHE A 386 7.58 -14.19 -4.77
CA PHE A 386 7.82 -14.76 -6.11
C PHE A 386 6.67 -14.66 -7.14
N LYS A 387 5.51 -14.12 -6.77
CA LYS A 387 4.29 -14.05 -7.61
C LYS A 387 3.57 -12.71 -7.43
N SER A 388 4.21 -11.62 -7.81
CA SER A 388 3.60 -10.29 -7.69
C SER A 388 4.08 -9.38 -8.81
N VAL A 389 3.27 -8.36 -9.15
CA VAL A 389 3.67 -7.26 -10.03
C VAL A 389 5.00 -6.62 -9.61
N GLN A 390 5.34 -6.68 -8.31
CA GLN A 390 6.63 -6.25 -7.79
C GLN A 390 7.81 -6.98 -8.44
N ARG A 391 7.65 -8.28 -8.73
CA ARG A 391 8.66 -9.07 -9.43
C ARG A 391 8.81 -8.62 -10.88
N ILE A 392 7.70 -8.39 -11.58
CA ILE A 392 7.71 -7.83 -12.95
C ILE A 392 8.42 -6.48 -12.97
N LEU A 393 8.09 -5.61 -12.02
CA LEU A 393 8.72 -4.30 -11.82
C LEU A 393 10.24 -4.40 -11.62
N ILE A 394 10.72 -5.37 -10.83
CA ILE A 394 12.16 -5.60 -10.60
C ILE A 394 12.86 -6.18 -11.83
N LEU A 395 12.24 -7.14 -12.51
CA LEU A 395 12.85 -7.84 -13.65
C LEU A 395 12.76 -7.05 -14.96
N GLY A 396 11.76 -6.17 -15.08
CA GLY A 396 11.54 -5.32 -16.25
C GLY A 396 12.51 -4.14 -16.35
N LEU A 397 13.37 -3.94 -15.35
CA LEU A 397 14.34 -2.85 -15.29
C LEU A 397 15.79 -3.37 -15.18
N PRO A 398 16.79 -2.59 -15.62
CA PRO A 398 18.19 -2.96 -15.46
C PRO A 398 18.57 -3.24 -14.00
N THR A 399 19.28 -4.33 -13.74
CA THR A 399 19.66 -4.74 -12.37
C THR A 399 20.46 -3.69 -11.63
N ASP A 400 21.36 -2.99 -12.34
CA ASP A 400 22.17 -1.90 -11.76
C ASP A 400 21.32 -0.70 -11.38
N PHE A 401 20.32 -0.35 -12.18
CA PHE A 401 19.38 0.71 -11.87
C PHE A 401 18.55 0.39 -10.61
N ILE A 402 18.02 -0.84 -10.50
CA ILE A 402 17.32 -1.31 -9.29
C ILE A 402 18.23 -1.24 -8.06
N ARG A 403 19.50 -1.65 -8.21
CA ARG A 403 20.51 -1.56 -7.13
C ARG A 403 20.74 -0.11 -6.71
N THR A 404 20.84 0.82 -7.66
CA THR A 404 20.96 2.26 -7.41
C THR A 404 19.75 2.80 -6.65
N LEU A 405 18.52 2.51 -7.10
CA LEU A 405 17.30 2.95 -6.43
C LEU A 405 17.18 2.41 -4.99
N LYS A 406 17.54 1.14 -4.77
CA LYS A 406 17.61 0.55 -3.41
C LYS A 406 18.61 1.28 -2.52
N GLN A 407 19.78 1.66 -3.07
CA GLN A 407 20.78 2.42 -2.34
C GLN A 407 20.26 3.82 -1.98
N ILE A 408 19.63 4.52 -2.93
CA ILE A 408 19.00 5.83 -2.72
C ILE A 408 17.95 5.73 -1.60
N ARG A 409 16.99 4.81 -1.73
CA ARG A 409 15.98 4.56 -0.69
C ARG A 409 16.61 4.29 0.66
N ASN A 410 17.63 3.43 0.74
CA ASN A 410 18.25 3.07 2.02
C ASN A 410 18.92 4.27 2.69
N ARG A 411 19.54 5.15 1.90
CA ARG A 411 20.18 6.39 2.37
C ARG A 411 19.14 7.42 2.80
N LEU A 412 18.16 7.71 1.94
CA LEU A 412 17.07 8.62 2.26
C LEU A 412 16.32 8.16 3.51
N SER A 413 16.12 6.85 3.68
CA SER A 413 15.42 6.31 4.85
C SER A 413 16.24 6.29 6.15
N ASN A 414 17.56 6.42 6.09
CA ASN A 414 18.44 6.32 7.25
C ASN A 414 19.60 7.33 7.16
N ILE A 415 19.27 8.59 6.89
CA ILE A 415 20.27 9.65 6.74
C ILE A 415 21.04 9.79 8.04
N LYS A 416 22.37 9.65 7.95
CA LYS A 416 23.26 9.84 9.11
C LYS A 416 23.60 11.31 9.27
N SER A 417 23.98 11.74 10.48
CA SER A 417 24.31 13.15 10.76
C SER A 417 25.40 13.73 9.85
N HIS A 418 26.40 12.92 9.44
CA HIS A 418 27.43 13.36 8.50
C HIS A 418 26.99 13.41 7.03
N GLU A 419 25.84 12.83 6.70
CA GLU A 419 25.26 12.83 5.35
C GLU A 419 24.31 14.03 5.14
N LEU A 420 23.94 14.75 6.20
CA LEU A 420 23.07 15.92 6.14
C LEU A 420 23.65 17.05 5.28
N GLN A 421 24.96 17.30 5.36
CA GLN A 421 25.61 18.31 4.53
C GLN A 421 25.55 17.93 3.05
N TYR A 422 25.84 16.67 2.71
CA TYR A 422 25.77 16.20 1.32
C TYR A 422 24.35 16.30 0.76
N LYS A 423 23.33 16.04 1.59
CA LYS A 423 21.95 16.27 1.20
C LYS A 423 21.69 17.75 0.93
N TYR A 424 22.07 18.62 1.86
CA TYR A 424 21.89 20.06 1.72
C TYR A 424 22.56 20.62 0.46
N ASP A 425 23.79 20.19 0.16
CA ASP A 425 24.54 20.60 -1.03
C ASP A 425 23.87 20.08 -2.31
N LEU A 426 23.41 18.82 -2.29
CA LEU A 426 22.74 18.17 -3.42
C LEU A 426 21.43 18.87 -3.77
N GLU A 427 20.67 19.31 -2.77
CA GLU A 427 19.42 20.07 -2.95
C GLU A 427 19.61 21.46 -3.58
N GLN A 428 20.84 21.94 -3.74
CA GLN A 428 21.13 23.16 -4.50
C GLN A 428 21.32 22.88 -6.00
N ASP A 429 21.51 21.61 -6.41
CA ASP A 429 21.80 21.22 -7.79
C ASP A 429 20.51 21.05 -8.62
N LYS A 430 19.93 22.18 -9.04
CA LYS A 430 18.68 22.20 -9.83
C LYS A 430 18.83 21.48 -11.18
N GLU A 431 20.00 21.53 -11.80
CA GLU A 431 20.25 20.89 -13.09
C GLU A 431 20.20 19.37 -12.98
N LEU A 432 20.83 18.81 -11.94
CA LEU A 432 20.75 17.39 -11.63
C LEU A 432 19.30 16.96 -11.42
N PHE A 433 18.52 17.70 -10.63
CA PHE A 433 17.12 17.36 -10.37
C PHE A 433 16.23 17.50 -11.61
N GLN A 434 16.49 18.46 -12.50
CA GLN A 434 15.81 18.52 -13.80
C GLN A 434 16.13 17.28 -14.66
N GLY A 435 17.38 16.82 -14.62
CA GLY A 435 17.79 15.56 -15.25
C GLY A 435 17.07 14.33 -14.66
N ILE A 436 16.99 14.25 -13.33
CA ILE A 436 16.27 13.19 -12.62
C ILE A 436 14.78 13.22 -12.96
N GLN A 437 14.15 14.39 -13.01
CA GLN A 437 12.75 14.53 -13.38
C GLN A 437 12.48 13.93 -14.77
N ASN A 438 13.30 14.29 -15.77
CA ASN A 438 13.18 13.76 -17.12
C ASN A 438 13.35 12.24 -17.15
N GLU A 439 14.25 11.70 -16.33
CA GLU A 439 14.45 10.27 -16.14
C GLU A 439 13.25 9.57 -15.48
N LEU A 440 12.61 10.19 -14.48
CA LEU A 440 11.41 9.68 -13.85
C LEU A 440 10.21 9.69 -14.80
N GLU A 441 10.09 10.69 -15.67
CA GLU A 441 9.07 10.72 -16.73
C GLU A 441 9.29 9.59 -17.77
N LYS A 442 10.54 9.30 -18.13
CA LYS A 442 10.88 8.11 -18.94
C LYS A 442 10.51 6.82 -18.23
N LEU A 443 10.81 6.71 -16.94
CA LEU A 443 10.44 5.54 -16.12
C LEU A 443 8.91 5.37 -16.06
N LYS A 444 8.15 6.46 -15.86
CA LYS A 444 6.68 6.45 -15.86
C LYS A 444 6.13 5.87 -17.17
N LYS A 445 6.65 6.30 -18.32
CA LYS A 445 6.27 5.76 -19.64
C LYS A 445 6.61 4.29 -19.78
N LEU A 446 7.82 3.90 -19.37
CA LEU A 446 8.28 2.50 -19.39
C LEU A 446 7.40 1.58 -18.55
N LEU A 447 6.87 2.06 -17.41
CA LEU A 447 6.05 1.27 -16.49
C LEU A 447 4.55 1.23 -16.87
N LEU A 448 4.10 2.05 -17.83
CA LEU A 448 2.69 2.09 -18.25
C LEU A 448 2.12 0.71 -18.67
N PRO A 449 2.85 -0.14 -19.41
CA PRO A 449 2.36 -1.47 -19.73
C PRO A 449 2.21 -2.37 -18.49
N VAL A 450 3.08 -2.21 -17.48
CA VAL A 450 2.98 -2.96 -16.22
C VAL A 450 1.72 -2.58 -15.46
N TYR A 451 1.35 -1.30 -15.44
CA TYR A 451 0.10 -0.83 -14.82
C TYR A 451 -1.13 -1.40 -15.52
N SER A 452 -1.10 -1.45 -16.84
CA SER A 452 -2.20 -1.96 -17.66
C SER A 452 -2.32 -3.48 -17.54
N PHE A 453 -1.19 -4.19 -17.55
CA PHE A 453 -1.09 -5.62 -17.26
C PHE A 453 -1.71 -5.96 -15.90
N HIS A 454 -1.31 -5.26 -14.84
CA HIS A 454 -1.78 -5.56 -13.49
C HIS A 454 -3.25 -5.22 -13.32
N LYS A 455 -3.74 -4.15 -13.96
CA LYS A 455 -5.17 -3.86 -13.97
C LYS A 455 -5.94 -5.03 -14.57
N TYR A 456 -5.49 -5.55 -15.70
CA TYR A 456 -6.07 -6.75 -16.33
C TYR A 456 -5.98 -7.98 -15.40
N GLU A 457 -4.84 -8.21 -14.74
CA GLU A 457 -4.67 -9.31 -13.77
C GLU A 457 -5.66 -9.17 -12.60
N MET A 458 -5.82 -7.96 -12.06
CA MET A 458 -6.75 -7.65 -10.99
C MET A 458 -8.21 -7.86 -11.42
N ASP A 459 -8.58 -7.39 -12.61
CA ASP A 459 -9.91 -7.59 -13.17
C ASP A 459 -10.19 -9.09 -13.37
N GLN A 460 -9.24 -9.85 -13.92
CA GLN A 460 -9.34 -11.31 -14.03
C GLN A 460 -9.43 -12.01 -12.68
N PHE A 461 -8.64 -11.60 -11.70
CA PHE A 461 -8.66 -12.15 -10.35
C PHE A 461 -10.05 -11.98 -9.73
N LEU A 462 -10.62 -10.77 -9.82
CA LEU A 462 -11.94 -10.46 -9.28
C LEU A 462 -13.05 -11.24 -10.01
N LEU A 463 -12.99 -11.35 -11.34
CA LEU A 463 -13.97 -12.13 -12.10
C LEU A 463 -13.87 -13.64 -11.82
N ASN A 464 -12.65 -14.19 -11.78
CA ASN A 464 -12.44 -15.61 -11.47
C ASN A 464 -12.89 -15.97 -10.05
N HIS A 465 -12.63 -15.09 -9.10
CA HIS A 465 -13.10 -15.28 -7.73
C HIS A 465 -14.62 -15.14 -7.63
N SER A 466 -15.24 -14.23 -8.38
CA SER A 466 -16.71 -14.16 -8.54
C SER A 466 -17.30 -15.47 -9.07
N ILE A 467 -16.72 -16.03 -10.14
CA ILE A 467 -17.11 -17.32 -10.72
C ILE A 467 -16.98 -18.44 -9.68
N ARG A 468 -15.89 -18.46 -8.91
CA ARG A 468 -15.68 -19.47 -7.87
C ARG A 468 -16.73 -19.36 -6.76
N SER A 469 -17.07 -18.15 -6.33
CA SER A 469 -18.12 -17.91 -5.33
C SER A 469 -19.49 -18.37 -5.83
N ILE A 470 -19.81 -18.17 -7.11
CA ILE A 470 -21.03 -18.68 -7.74
C ILE A 470 -21.05 -20.21 -7.79
N ARG A 471 -19.95 -20.85 -8.22
CA ARG A 471 -19.87 -22.32 -8.28
C ARG A 471 -20.05 -22.97 -6.93
N LYS A 472 -19.44 -22.40 -5.88
CA LYS A 472 -19.62 -22.88 -4.50
C LYS A 472 -21.09 -22.81 -4.08
N ALA A 473 -21.79 -21.74 -4.44
CA ALA A 473 -23.23 -21.63 -4.17
C ALA A 473 -24.05 -22.67 -4.96
N GLN A 474 -23.71 -22.92 -6.23
CA GLN A 474 -24.34 -23.97 -7.04
C GLN A 474 -24.14 -25.37 -6.43
N GLU A 475 -22.93 -25.68 -5.95
CA GLU A 475 -22.61 -26.96 -5.29
C GLU A 475 -23.44 -27.18 -4.02
N ILE A 476 -23.63 -26.13 -3.21
CA ILE A 476 -24.47 -26.17 -2.00
C ILE A 476 -25.95 -26.37 -2.36
N ASN A 477 -26.45 -25.67 -3.38
CA ASN A 477 -27.84 -25.80 -3.83
C ASN A 477 -28.16 -27.18 -4.39
N ASN A 478 -27.23 -27.80 -5.11
CA ASN A 478 -27.40 -29.16 -5.65
C ASN A 478 -27.44 -30.26 -4.56
N LEU A 479 -26.99 -29.96 -3.34
CA LEU A 479 -26.98 -30.89 -2.21
C LEU A 479 -28.25 -30.82 -1.35
N ASN A 480 -29.08 -29.77 -1.49
CA ASN A 480 -30.26 -29.57 -0.66
C ASN A 480 -31.55 -29.93 -1.43
N GLU A 481 -32.26 -30.99 -1.01
CA GLU A 481 -33.59 -31.45 -1.50
C GLU A 481 -34.74 -30.44 -1.24
N HIS A 482 -34.44 -29.16 -0.99
CA HIS A 482 -35.41 -28.12 -0.60
C HIS A 482 -36.08 -27.41 -1.80
N GLU A 483 -36.03 -28.01 -2.99
CA GLU A 483 -36.63 -27.48 -4.24
C GLU A 483 -38.11 -27.08 -4.10
N ASN A 484 -38.88 -27.78 -3.26
CA ASN A 484 -40.33 -27.56 -3.16
C ASN A 484 -40.73 -26.36 -2.28
N GLN A 485 -39.87 -25.86 -1.40
CA GLN A 485 -40.19 -24.73 -0.49
C GLN A 485 -40.00 -23.35 -1.15
N LEU A 486 -39.23 -23.28 -2.25
CA LEU A 486 -38.97 -22.04 -3.00
C LEU A 486 -40.16 -21.51 -3.80
N LYS A 487 -41.18 -22.34 -4.08
CA LYS A 487 -42.38 -21.95 -4.84
C LYS A 487 -43.32 -21.02 -4.07
N ASP A 488 -43.30 -21.07 -2.74
CA ASP A 488 -44.30 -20.38 -1.89
C ASP A 488 -43.83 -19.02 -1.36
N ILE A 489 -42.54 -18.66 -1.50
CA ILE A 489 -41.90 -17.55 -0.75
C ILE A 489 -41.60 -16.30 -1.63
N LEU A 490 -41.67 -16.41 -2.95
CA LEU A 490 -41.39 -15.29 -3.85
C LEU A 490 -42.68 -14.54 -4.24
N PRO A 491 -42.75 -13.21 -4.02
CA PRO A 491 -43.93 -12.43 -4.39
C PRO A 491 -44.09 -12.45 -5.91
N SER A 492 -45.30 -12.78 -6.36
CA SER A 492 -45.76 -12.56 -7.73
C SER A 492 -45.47 -11.10 -8.11
N PRO A 493 -44.71 -10.83 -9.19
CA PRO A 493 -44.59 -9.48 -9.70
C PRO A 493 -45.93 -9.11 -10.33
N GLU A 494 -46.68 -8.26 -9.65
CA GLU A 494 -47.84 -7.57 -10.21
C GLU A 494 -47.34 -6.55 -11.25
N THR A 495 -46.90 -7.04 -12.41
CA THR A 495 -46.94 -6.35 -13.70
C THR A 495 -46.76 -7.40 -14.79
N GLU A 496 -47.87 -7.58 -15.50
CA GLU A 496 -48.23 -8.50 -16.57
C GLU A 496 -47.11 -9.01 -17.51
N GLU A 497 -47.26 -10.28 -17.89
CA GLU A 497 -46.57 -11.05 -18.95
C GLU A 497 -45.21 -11.74 -18.62
N ASN A 498 -45.25 -12.76 -17.75
CA ASN A 498 -45.07 -14.18 -18.16
C ASN A 498 -44.99 -15.12 -16.94
N ASN A 499 -46.02 -15.96 -16.78
CA ASN A 499 -46.26 -16.91 -15.69
C ASN A 499 -45.69 -18.32 -15.95
N PHE A 500 -44.44 -18.43 -16.38
CA PHE A 500 -43.73 -19.71 -16.44
C PHE A 500 -42.27 -19.47 -16.01
N LEU A 501 -41.70 -20.33 -15.15
CA LEU A 501 -40.26 -20.46 -14.82
C LEU A 501 -39.71 -19.57 -13.68
N VAL A 502 -39.74 -20.05 -12.43
CA VAL A 502 -38.98 -19.45 -11.30
C VAL A 502 -37.85 -20.37 -10.78
N GLN A 503 -38.02 -21.71 -10.82
CA GLN A 503 -36.97 -22.67 -10.46
C GLN A 503 -35.85 -22.79 -11.50
N SER A 504 -36.20 -22.87 -12.79
CA SER A 504 -35.19 -22.87 -13.86
C SER A 504 -34.48 -21.52 -13.99
N ARG A 505 -35.00 -20.45 -13.38
CA ARG A 505 -34.45 -19.10 -13.52
C ARG A 505 -33.18 -18.91 -12.71
N TRP A 506 -33.00 -19.50 -11.52
CA TRP A 506 -31.76 -19.30 -10.77
C TRP A 506 -30.58 -20.05 -11.37
N ASN A 507 -30.78 -21.31 -11.78
CA ASN A 507 -29.75 -22.01 -12.56
C ASN A 507 -29.51 -21.27 -13.87
N TYR A 508 -30.56 -20.82 -14.57
CA TYR A 508 -30.40 -19.98 -15.75
C TYR A 508 -29.71 -18.64 -15.45
N TYR A 509 -29.95 -18.00 -14.31
CA TYR A 509 -29.29 -16.76 -13.91
C TYR A 509 -27.84 -17.04 -13.55
N PHE A 510 -27.53 -18.08 -12.79
CA PHE A 510 -26.16 -18.45 -12.47
C PHE A 510 -25.39 -18.91 -13.71
N ASP A 511 -26.06 -19.61 -14.64
CA ASP A 511 -25.49 -20.03 -15.92
C ASP A 511 -25.34 -18.83 -16.87
N ASP A 512 -26.30 -17.91 -16.92
CA ASP A 512 -26.23 -16.64 -17.68
C ASP A 512 -25.13 -15.74 -17.11
N ILE A 513 -25.02 -15.65 -15.78
CA ILE A 513 -23.93 -14.95 -15.08
C ILE A 513 -22.60 -15.63 -15.36
N HIS A 514 -22.53 -16.95 -15.24
CA HIS A 514 -21.29 -17.69 -15.46
C HIS A 514 -20.84 -17.54 -16.91
N THR A 515 -21.77 -17.69 -17.85
CA THR A 515 -21.56 -17.46 -19.29
C THR A 515 -21.12 -16.03 -19.52
N PHE A 516 -21.81 -15.05 -18.97
CA PHE A 516 -21.50 -13.64 -19.11
C PHE A 516 -20.13 -13.28 -18.53
N LEU A 517 -19.80 -13.69 -17.29
CA LEU A 517 -18.49 -13.43 -16.69
C LEU A 517 -17.38 -14.15 -17.47
N THR A 518 -17.68 -15.33 -18.03
CA THR A 518 -16.78 -16.05 -18.93
C THR A 518 -16.63 -15.28 -20.25
N GLU A 519 -17.71 -14.71 -20.81
CA GLU A 519 -17.70 -13.85 -21.99
C GLU A 519 -16.93 -12.56 -21.75
N GLU A 520 -17.01 -11.93 -20.56
CA GLU A 520 -16.19 -10.77 -20.21
C GLU A 520 -14.72 -11.16 -20.10
N ILE A 521 -14.40 -12.29 -19.49
CA ILE A 521 -13.02 -12.81 -19.49
C ILE A 521 -12.56 -13.07 -20.92
N GLU A 522 -13.39 -13.69 -21.78
CA GLU A 522 -13.10 -13.91 -23.19
C GLU A 522 -12.97 -12.60 -23.97
N ASN A 523 -13.80 -11.59 -23.69
CA ASN A 523 -13.76 -10.27 -24.33
C ASN A 523 -12.51 -9.51 -23.92
N MET A 524 -12.15 -9.52 -22.64
CA MET A 524 -10.85 -9.00 -22.18
C MET A 524 -9.69 -9.72 -22.87
N ASN A 525 -9.83 -11.03 -23.13
CA ASN A 525 -8.82 -11.83 -23.81
C ASN A 525 -8.81 -11.68 -25.35
N ARG A 526 -9.86 -11.13 -25.98
CA ARG A 526 -10.04 -11.09 -27.45
C ARG A 526 -10.15 -9.68 -28.05
N ASN A 527 -10.60 -8.70 -27.28
CA ASN A 527 -10.96 -7.34 -27.75
C ASN A 527 -10.10 -6.24 -27.13
N GLY A 528 -9.00 -6.59 -26.45
CA GLY A 528 -8.07 -5.60 -25.93
C GLY A 528 -7.42 -4.83 -27.08
N ASN A 529 -7.73 -3.55 -27.21
CA ASN A 529 -6.92 -2.61 -28.01
C ASN A 529 -5.77 -2.14 -27.12
N ILE A 530 -4.90 -3.09 -26.75
CA ILE A 530 -3.90 -2.92 -25.70
C ILE A 530 -2.66 -2.21 -26.25
N ILE A 531 -2.36 -2.44 -27.52
CA ILE A 531 -1.09 -2.05 -28.10
C ILE A 531 -1.27 -0.78 -28.92
N ASP A 532 -1.07 0.38 -28.27
CA ASP A 532 -0.55 1.55 -28.98
C ASP A 532 0.97 1.43 -29.20
N LYS A 533 1.52 2.22 -30.11
CA LYS A 533 2.94 2.13 -30.50
C LYS A 533 3.90 2.36 -29.31
N ASN A 534 3.55 3.22 -28.36
CA ASN A 534 4.41 3.59 -27.23
C ASN A 534 4.43 2.49 -26.15
N THR A 535 3.26 1.92 -25.88
CA THR A 535 3.07 0.78 -24.98
C THR A 535 3.82 -0.44 -25.52
N PHE A 536 3.84 -0.64 -26.84
CA PHE A 536 4.55 -1.76 -27.47
C PHE A 536 6.07 -1.75 -27.24
N ASN A 537 6.72 -0.60 -27.46
CA ASN A 537 8.17 -0.46 -27.24
C ASN A 537 8.52 -0.70 -25.77
N SER A 538 7.72 -0.17 -24.85
CA SER A 538 7.91 -0.38 -23.42
C SER A 538 7.76 -1.86 -23.02
N CYS A 539 6.76 -2.56 -23.57
CA CYS A 539 6.60 -4.02 -23.42
C CYS A 539 7.82 -4.79 -23.91
N LYS A 540 8.36 -4.43 -25.08
CA LYS A 540 9.56 -5.06 -25.64
C LYS A 540 10.75 -4.95 -24.69
N ASN A 541 11.02 -3.73 -24.21
CA ASN A 541 12.14 -3.47 -23.31
C ASN A 541 12.01 -4.25 -22.00
N ILE A 542 10.81 -4.32 -21.43
CA ILE A 542 10.52 -5.13 -20.24
C ILE A 542 10.80 -6.62 -20.50
N VAL A 543 10.30 -7.17 -21.62
CA VAL A 543 10.50 -8.58 -21.99
C VAL A 543 11.99 -8.90 -22.21
N GLU A 544 12.72 -8.03 -22.90
CA GLU A 544 14.16 -8.19 -23.13
C GLU A 544 14.97 -8.14 -21.82
N ASN A 545 14.62 -7.24 -20.89
CA ASN A 545 15.24 -7.17 -19.57
C ASN A 545 14.99 -8.43 -18.73
N ILE A 546 13.76 -8.97 -18.77
CA ILE A 546 13.43 -10.23 -18.09
C ILE A 546 14.23 -11.38 -18.70
N ILE A 547 14.29 -11.49 -20.02
CA ILE A 547 15.08 -12.51 -20.74
C ILE A 547 16.56 -12.43 -20.35
N SER A 548 17.15 -11.23 -20.39
CA SER A 548 18.56 -11.01 -20.00
C SER A 548 18.81 -11.41 -18.55
N THR A 549 17.87 -11.12 -17.66
CA THR A 549 17.95 -11.52 -16.25
C THR A 549 17.90 -13.03 -16.07
N VAL A 550 17.04 -13.73 -16.82
CA VAL A 550 16.99 -15.20 -16.84
C VAL A 550 18.31 -15.79 -17.34
N GLU A 551 18.90 -15.24 -18.39
CA GLU A 551 20.22 -15.69 -18.89
C GLU A 551 21.33 -15.53 -17.84
N LYS A 552 21.38 -14.37 -17.18
CA LYS A 552 22.35 -14.11 -16.11
C LYS A 552 22.19 -15.11 -14.97
N GLN A 553 20.96 -15.41 -14.57
CA GLN A 553 20.69 -16.38 -13.53
C GLN A 553 21.10 -17.80 -13.93
N LEU A 554 20.79 -18.23 -15.15
CA LEU A 554 21.23 -19.53 -15.69
C LEU A 554 22.76 -19.66 -15.74
N LYS A 555 23.47 -18.58 -16.07
CA LYS A 555 24.94 -18.56 -16.02
C LYS A 555 25.46 -18.69 -14.58
N SER A 556 24.80 -18.03 -13.61
CA SER A 556 25.20 -18.08 -12.21
C SER A 556 24.91 -19.42 -11.51
N LEU A 557 23.88 -20.13 -12.00
CA LEU A 557 23.46 -21.44 -11.52
C LEU A 557 24.54 -22.51 -11.66
N LYS A 558 25.39 -22.38 -12.67
CA LYS A 558 26.55 -23.26 -12.89
C LYS A 558 27.58 -23.23 -11.73
N ALA A 559 27.36 -22.42 -10.69
CA ALA A 559 28.30 -22.19 -9.60
C ALA A 559 27.76 -22.39 -8.17
N LYS A 560 26.46 -22.68 -7.93
CA LYS A 560 25.88 -22.64 -6.56
C LYS A 560 24.71 -23.64 -6.30
N ASP A 561 24.25 -23.70 -5.04
CA ASP A 561 23.17 -24.56 -4.51
C ASP A 561 21.86 -24.55 -5.35
N PRO A 562 21.40 -25.67 -5.93
CA PRO A 562 20.34 -25.70 -6.94
C PRO A 562 18.95 -25.20 -6.50
N GLN A 563 18.58 -25.33 -5.22
CA GLN A 563 17.15 -25.25 -4.85
C GLN A 563 16.55 -23.86 -4.93
N ASN A 564 17.23 -22.87 -4.33
CA ASN A 564 16.74 -21.50 -4.31
C ASN A 564 16.63 -20.94 -5.74
N TYR A 565 17.51 -21.39 -6.62
CA TYR A 565 17.52 -20.99 -8.02
C TYR A 565 16.42 -21.64 -8.86
N ILE A 566 15.99 -22.88 -8.57
CA ILE A 566 14.87 -23.48 -9.30
C ILE A 566 13.59 -22.68 -9.07
N GLU A 567 13.30 -22.31 -7.81
CA GLU A 567 12.12 -21.48 -7.50
C GLU A 567 12.27 -20.05 -8.05
N GLU A 568 13.48 -19.48 -8.01
CA GLU A 568 13.77 -18.16 -8.57
C GLU A 568 13.60 -18.13 -10.10
N LEU A 569 14.19 -19.10 -10.83
CA LEU A 569 14.01 -19.24 -12.27
C LEU A 569 12.55 -19.50 -12.64
N HIS A 570 11.88 -20.37 -11.88
CA HIS A 570 10.46 -20.64 -12.10
C HIS A 570 9.65 -19.35 -12.04
N SER A 571 9.90 -18.52 -11.03
CA SER A 571 9.29 -17.20 -10.86
C SER A 571 9.60 -16.26 -12.04
N HIS A 572 10.84 -16.20 -12.51
CA HIS A 572 11.20 -15.36 -13.66
C HIS A 572 10.46 -15.76 -14.94
N PHE A 573 10.39 -17.07 -15.21
CA PHE A 573 9.62 -17.57 -16.35
C PHE A 573 8.13 -17.28 -16.21
N CYS A 574 7.57 -17.35 -14.99
CA CYS A 574 6.16 -16.97 -14.77
C CYS A 574 5.92 -15.49 -15.10
N CYS A 575 6.77 -14.57 -14.64
CA CYS A 575 6.66 -13.15 -14.99
C CYS A 575 6.75 -12.91 -16.50
N LEU A 576 7.65 -13.62 -17.18
CA LEU A 576 7.77 -13.55 -18.65
C LEU A 576 6.49 -14.05 -19.34
N GLU A 577 5.94 -15.18 -18.88
CA GLU A 577 4.70 -15.76 -19.39
C GLU A 577 3.50 -14.83 -19.18
N GLU A 578 3.39 -14.22 -18.00
CA GLU A 578 2.30 -13.30 -17.64
C GLU A 578 2.25 -12.10 -18.59
N ILE A 579 3.40 -11.44 -18.82
CA ILE A 579 3.48 -10.29 -19.73
C ILE A 579 3.23 -10.70 -21.17
N LEU A 580 3.82 -11.80 -21.64
CA LEU A 580 3.59 -12.30 -23.00
C LEU A 580 2.13 -12.69 -23.21
N THR A 581 1.48 -13.26 -22.19
CA THR A 581 0.05 -13.62 -22.25
C THR A 581 -0.78 -12.37 -22.44
N TYR A 582 -0.54 -11.34 -21.62
CA TYR A 582 -1.21 -10.05 -21.75
C TYR A 582 -1.03 -9.42 -23.13
N ILE A 583 0.20 -9.40 -23.67
CA ILE A 583 0.46 -8.88 -25.02
C ILE A 583 -0.35 -9.67 -26.06
N THR A 584 -0.45 -10.99 -25.93
CA THR A 584 -1.22 -11.83 -26.86
C THR A 584 -2.73 -11.76 -26.69
N THR A 585 -3.26 -11.06 -25.67
CA THR A 585 -4.70 -10.75 -25.59
C THR A 585 -5.12 -9.64 -26.55
N ASP A 586 -4.16 -8.90 -27.09
CA ASP A 586 -4.43 -7.97 -28.18
C ASP A 586 -4.97 -8.73 -29.40
N GLN A 587 -6.05 -8.23 -29.98
CA GLN A 587 -6.76 -8.89 -31.07
C GLN A 587 -5.83 -9.23 -32.25
N LYS A 588 -4.83 -8.40 -32.52
CA LYS A 588 -3.87 -8.60 -33.62
C LYS A 588 -2.91 -9.77 -33.36
N LEU A 589 -2.62 -10.06 -32.10
CA LEU A 589 -1.63 -11.04 -31.67
C LEU A 589 -2.22 -12.33 -31.10
N ASN A 590 -3.55 -12.42 -30.98
CA ASN A 590 -4.24 -13.58 -30.40
C ASN A 590 -3.89 -14.92 -31.08
N MET A 591 -3.55 -14.91 -32.38
CA MET A 591 -3.10 -16.12 -33.08
C MET A 591 -1.84 -16.76 -32.47
N HIS A 592 -1.05 -15.99 -31.71
CA HIS A 592 0.17 -16.46 -31.05
C HIS A 592 -0.08 -17.04 -29.65
N ASN A 593 -1.23 -16.79 -29.03
CA ASN A 593 -1.56 -17.22 -27.67
C ASN A 593 -1.53 -18.76 -27.53
N THR A 594 -2.04 -19.50 -28.52
CA THR A 594 -2.00 -20.97 -28.51
C THR A 594 -0.58 -21.52 -28.44
N LYS A 595 0.36 -20.88 -29.14
CA LYS A 595 1.78 -21.27 -29.14
C LYS A 595 2.42 -20.99 -27.78
N LEU A 596 2.16 -19.82 -27.19
CA LEU A 596 2.64 -19.46 -25.86
C LEU A 596 2.13 -20.42 -24.79
N THR A 597 0.83 -20.72 -24.82
CA THR A 597 0.18 -21.67 -23.91
C THR A 597 0.82 -23.06 -23.96
N LYS A 598 1.23 -23.52 -25.15
CA LYS A 598 1.94 -24.80 -25.29
C LYS A 598 3.31 -24.78 -24.61
N ILE A 599 4.11 -23.74 -24.85
CA ILE A 599 5.45 -23.57 -24.23
C ILE A 599 5.32 -23.52 -22.69
N SER A 600 4.38 -22.74 -22.17
CA SER A 600 4.13 -22.62 -20.72
C SER A 600 3.73 -23.95 -20.09
N LYS A 601 2.79 -24.71 -20.70
CA LYS A 601 2.38 -26.03 -20.19
C LYS A 601 3.53 -27.04 -20.13
N GLU A 602 4.36 -27.08 -21.17
CA GLU A 602 5.54 -27.97 -21.22
C GLU A 602 6.55 -27.60 -20.12
N ARG A 603 6.84 -26.30 -19.97
CA ARG A 603 7.72 -25.79 -18.90
C ARG A 603 7.18 -26.14 -17.51
N GLN A 604 5.91 -25.84 -17.23
CA GLN A 604 5.29 -26.12 -15.93
C GLN A 604 5.38 -27.61 -15.55
N SER A 605 5.14 -28.51 -16.51
CA SER A 605 5.29 -29.95 -16.31
C SER A 605 6.72 -30.33 -15.91
N VAL A 606 7.72 -29.79 -16.62
CA VAL A 606 9.14 -30.05 -16.33
C VAL A 606 9.55 -29.53 -14.96
N PHE A 607 9.22 -28.27 -14.64
CA PHE A 607 9.55 -27.66 -13.34
C PHE A 607 8.86 -28.37 -12.16
N THR A 608 7.61 -28.81 -12.33
CA THR A 608 6.89 -29.59 -11.31
C THR A 608 7.58 -30.93 -11.04
N LYS A 609 7.99 -31.64 -12.10
CA LYS A 609 8.73 -32.90 -11.98
C LYS A 609 10.07 -32.71 -11.27
N LEU A 610 10.79 -31.63 -11.59
CA LEU A 610 12.07 -31.30 -10.95
C LEU A 610 11.93 -30.99 -9.47
N ARG A 611 10.95 -30.15 -9.11
CA ARG A 611 10.64 -29.83 -7.72
C ARG A 611 10.30 -31.09 -6.91
N LYS A 612 9.50 -31.99 -7.49
CA LYS A 612 9.17 -33.27 -6.86
C LYS A 612 10.41 -34.14 -6.64
N ASN A 613 11.25 -34.29 -7.67
CA ASN A 613 12.48 -35.07 -7.60
C ASN A 613 13.44 -34.53 -6.52
N PHE A 614 13.51 -33.20 -6.40
CA PHE A 614 14.36 -32.54 -5.41
C PHE A 614 13.85 -32.73 -3.97
N ILE A 615 12.53 -32.63 -3.76
CA ILE A 615 11.93 -32.93 -2.45
C ILE A 615 12.18 -34.41 -2.07
N GLU A 616 12.10 -35.32 -3.05
CA GLU A 616 12.39 -36.74 -2.85
C GLU A 616 13.87 -37.05 -2.58
N SER A 617 14.82 -36.31 -3.17
CA SER A 617 16.24 -36.45 -2.83
C SER A 617 16.51 -35.96 -1.41
N GLN A 618 16.01 -34.78 -1.03
CA GLN A 618 16.18 -34.28 0.35
C GLN A 618 15.57 -35.21 1.40
N LYS A 619 14.44 -35.85 1.11
CA LYS A 619 13.84 -36.84 2.01
C LYS A 619 14.73 -38.08 2.16
N ARG A 620 15.41 -38.50 1.09
CA ARG A 620 16.37 -39.62 1.13
C ARG A 620 17.61 -39.25 1.93
N ASP A 621 18.17 -38.05 1.71
CA ASP A 621 19.36 -37.60 2.43
C ASP A 621 19.09 -37.49 3.93
N LYS A 622 17.93 -36.91 4.32
CA LYS A 622 17.49 -36.86 5.73
C LYS A 622 17.24 -38.24 6.35
N ALA A 623 16.86 -39.24 5.55
CA ALA A 623 16.67 -40.61 6.02
C ALA A 623 18.02 -41.32 6.22
N ILE A 624 19.02 -41.02 5.38
CA ILE A 624 20.38 -41.57 5.49
C ILE A 624 21.09 -41.02 6.73
N ASP A 625 20.96 -39.72 7.01
CA ASP A 625 21.52 -39.09 8.22
C ASP A 625 20.94 -39.68 9.51
N ARG A 626 19.63 -40.02 9.53
CA ARG A 626 18.99 -40.68 10.68
C ARG A 626 19.40 -42.15 10.86
N SER A 627 19.89 -42.79 9.80
CA SER A 627 20.33 -44.19 9.84
C SER A 627 21.80 -44.36 10.25
N THR A 628 22.58 -43.27 10.19
CA THR A 628 24.01 -43.25 10.55
C THR A 628 24.28 -42.74 11.98
N GLU A 629 23.26 -42.29 12.72
CA GLU A 629 23.32 -42.11 14.18
C GLU A 629 23.24 -43.48 14.90
N GLY A 630 24.34 -44.23 14.81
CA GLY A 630 24.60 -45.38 15.67
C GLY A 630 25.09 -44.95 17.05
N THR A 631 24.38 -45.38 18.09
CA THR A 631 24.81 -45.55 19.50
C THR A 631 25.30 -44.31 20.27
N PRO A 632 24.63 -43.90 21.38
CA PRO A 632 25.10 -42.81 22.21
C PRO A 632 26.34 -43.24 23.02
N VAL A 633 27.52 -42.71 22.66
CA VAL A 633 28.72 -42.78 23.50
C VAL A 633 28.60 -41.72 24.60
N ALA A 634 28.58 -42.20 25.84
CA ALA A 634 28.63 -41.38 27.04
C ALA A 634 29.81 -40.40 27.03
N LYS A 635 29.54 -39.10 27.17
CA LYS A 635 30.51 -38.11 27.65
C LYS A 635 30.00 -37.46 28.94
N ARG A 636 30.91 -37.46 29.92
CA ARG A 636 30.77 -37.02 31.31
C ARG A 636 30.44 -35.53 31.45
N LYS A 637 29.60 -35.30 32.47
CA LYS A 637 29.35 -34.10 33.30
C LYS A 637 30.45 -33.02 33.36
N THR A 638 30.00 -31.77 33.42
CA THR A 638 30.38 -30.82 34.50
C THR A 638 29.11 -30.08 34.95
N ALA A 639 29.02 -29.81 36.24
CA ALA A 639 27.82 -29.54 37.02
C ALA A 639 27.64 -28.06 37.38
N GLU A 640 26.40 -27.66 37.68
CA GLU A 640 25.92 -26.78 38.78
C GLU A 640 24.39 -26.61 38.57
N MET A 641 23.44 -27.18 39.32
CA MET A 641 23.18 -27.40 40.76
C MET A 641 22.35 -26.28 41.41
N LEU A 642 21.12 -26.67 41.81
CA LEU A 642 20.25 -26.25 42.95
C LEU A 642 18.78 -26.02 42.51
N LEU A 643 17.89 -27.01 42.69
CA LEU A 643 17.04 -27.32 43.88
C LEU A 643 15.96 -26.23 44.12
N SER A 644 14.68 -26.53 44.31
CA SER A 644 14.12 -27.58 45.17
C SER A 644 12.74 -28.10 44.71
N SER A 645 12.60 -29.41 44.89
CA SER A 645 11.39 -30.20 45.03
C SER A 645 10.57 -29.85 46.27
N GLU A 646 9.25 -30.09 46.24
CA GLU A 646 8.64 -30.98 47.23
C GLU A 646 7.40 -31.69 46.67
N SER A 647 7.33 -32.96 47.03
CA SER A 647 6.47 -34.02 46.54
C SER A 647 5.29 -34.26 47.48
N GLY A 648 4.17 -34.78 46.95
CA GLY A 648 3.12 -35.36 47.78
C GLY A 648 2.13 -36.19 46.96
N ASN A 649 2.39 -37.49 46.87
CA ASN A 649 1.54 -38.52 46.28
C ASN A 649 0.10 -38.50 46.86
N THR A 650 -0.91 -38.82 46.04
CA THR A 650 -1.61 -40.13 46.11
C THR A 650 -2.74 -40.23 45.07
N CYS A 651 -2.63 -41.29 44.26
CA CYS A 651 -3.65 -42.30 43.97
C CYS A 651 -5.08 -41.90 43.52
N ASN A 652 -5.43 -42.51 42.38
CA ASN A 652 -6.71 -43.17 42.04
C ASN A 652 -7.67 -42.50 41.04
N LYS A 653 -7.92 -43.31 40.00
CA LYS A 653 -9.18 -43.53 39.28
C LYS A 653 -9.64 -42.43 38.33
N THR A 654 -9.35 -42.70 37.05
CA THR A 654 -10.18 -42.33 35.90
C THR A 654 -11.65 -42.65 36.15
N PRO A 655 -12.55 -41.77 35.67
CA PRO A 655 -13.57 -42.26 34.77
C PRO A 655 -13.75 -41.38 33.53
N LYS A 656 -14.00 -42.07 32.40
CA LYS A 656 -14.77 -41.55 31.28
C LYS A 656 -16.13 -41.06 31.77
N ILE A 657 -16.47 -39.80 31.56
CA ILE A 657 -17.83 -39.26 31.57
C ILE A 657 -17.81 -38.18 30.48
N MET A 658 -18.31 -38.47 29.27
CA MET A 658 -19.72 -38.39 28.86
C MET A 658 -20.24 -36.97 29.05
N ASN A 659 -20.57 -36.33 27.93
CA ASN A 659 -21.06 -34.97 27.83
C ASN A 659 -22.57 -34.96 28.15
N PRO A 660 -23.05 -34.14 29.10
CA PRO A 660 -24.46 -33.79 29.06
C PRO A 660 -24.77 -32.32 29.45
N PHE A 661 -25.92 -31.88 28.94
CA PHE A 661 -26.82 -30.82 29.42
C PHE A 661 -26.89 -29.48 28.69
N TYR A 662 -27.92 -29.46 27.82
CA TYR A 662 -29.06 -28.54 27.80
C TYR A 662 -29.48 -27.92 29.16
N CYS A 663 -29.93 -26.66 29.06
CA CYS A 663 -30.91 -25.92 29.88
C CYS A 663 -30.57 -25.55 31.34
N TYR A 664 -30.40 -24.25 31.63
CA TYR A 664 -31.46 -23.39 32.23
C TYR A 664 -30.98 -21.93 32.41
N GLY A 665 -31.89 -20.98 32.19
CA GLY A 665 -31.68 -19.55 32.45
C GLY A 665 -32.93 -18.70 32.20
N LYS A 666 -34.00 -18.98 32.95
CA LYS A 666 -35.24 -18.16 33.06
C LYS A 666 -34.95 -16.84 33.81
N TYR A 667 -35.41 -15.71 33.26
CA TYR A 667 -36.12 -14.57 33.86
C TYR A 667 -36.50 -13.70 32.65
N GLY A 668 -37.75 -13.35 32.32
CA GLY A 668 -38.94 -13.08 33.10
C GLY A 668 -39.44 -11.69 32.68
N SER A 669 -40.31 -11.59 31.66
CA SER A 669 -41.21 -10.44 31.53
C SER A 669 -42.48 -10.86 30.79
N THR A 670 -43.59 -10.62 31.46
CA THR A 670 -44.98 -10.89 31.10
C THR A 670 -45.40 -9.88 30.04
N ILE A 671 -45.85 -10.34 28.87
CA ILE A 671 -46.62 -9.53 27.93
C ILE A 671 -47.99 -10.18 27.78
N GLU A 672 -49.01 -9.41 28.14
CA GLU A 672 -50.42 -9.73 27.94
C GLU A 672 -50.72 -9.81 26.44
N THR A 673 -51.23 -10.97 26.02
CA THR A 673 -51.79 -11.20 24.71
C THR A 673 -53.18 -10.57 24.63
N SER A 674 -53.32 -9.51 23.83
CA SER A 674 -54.62 -9.06 23.35
C SER A 674 -54.86 -9.57 21.94
N SER A 675 -55.93 -10.34 21.82
CA SER A 675 -56.49 -10.97 20.64
C SER A 675 -56.89 -9.95 19.57
N PHE A 676 -56.42 -10.11 18.33
CA PHE A 676 -57.05 -9.50 17.17
C PHE A 676 -57.88 -10.53 16.39
N ILE A 677 -59.18 -10.27 16.40
CA ILE A 677 -60.21 -10.92 15.60
C ILE A 677 -59.97 -10.60 14.13
N SER A 678 -59.84 -11.63 13.30
CA SER A 678 -59.91 -11.54 11.85
C SER A 678 -61.37 -11.30 11.42
N CYS A 679 -61.67 -10.17 10.77
CA CYS A 679 -62.88 -10.04 9.97
C CYS A 679 -62.53 -9.70 8.52
N ASN A 680 -63.12 -10.52 7.65
CA ASN A 680 -63.05 -10.52 6.20
C ASN A 680 -63.46 -9.18 5.56
N LYS A 681 -62.80 -8.91 4.44
CA LYS A 681 -63.24 -8.02 3.36
C LYS A 681 -64.61 -8.45 2.84
N ASN A 682 -65.47 -7.50 2.47
CA ASN A 682 -65.86 -7.34 1.06
C ASN A 682 -66.78 -6.13 0.78
N THR A 683 -66.51 -5.61 -0.43
CA THR A 683 -67.41 -5.00 -1.43
C THR A 683 -67.86 -3.54 -1.30
N ASP A 684 -67.44 -2.82 -2.35
CA ASP A 684 -68.20 -1.90 -3.20
C ASP A 684 -68.59 -0.53 -2.66
N ASN A 685 -67.98 0.50 -3.23
CA ASN A 685 -68.68 1.35 -4.20
C ASN A 685 -67.70 2.32 -4.88
N GLY A 686 -67.84 2.43 -6.21
CA GLY A 686 -67.07 3.35 -7.02
C GLY A 686 -67.57 4.80 -6.94
N SER A 687 -66.78 5.72 -7.48
CA SER A 687 -67.27 6.79 -8.37
C SER A 687 -66.14 7.72 -8.82
N SER A 688 -66.22 8.03 -10.12
CA SER A 688 -65.87 9.28 -10.81
C SER A 688 -64.48 9.93 -10.66
N LEU A 689 -63.76 9.87 -11.79
CA LEU A 689 -62.88 10.89 -12.36
C LEU A 689 -63.30 12.35 -12.07
N PRO A 690 -62.33 13.29 -12.09
CA PRO A 690 -62.17 14.07 -13.31
C PRO A 690 -60.73 14.14 -13.85
N LYS A 691 -60.67 14.23 -15.17
CA LYS A 691 -59.52 14.59 -16.01
C LYS A 691 -58.93 15.94 -15.57
N LEU A 692 -57.60 16.05 -15.55
CA LEU A 692 -56.93 17.32 -15.83
C LEU A 692 -55.64 17.07 -16.62
N GLU A 693 -55.40 18.01 -17.52
CA GLU A 693 -54.61 17.91 -18.73
C GLU A 693 -53.10 17.99 -18.51
N SER A 694 -52.43 17.31 -19.44
CA SER A 694 -51.06 17.48 -19.93
C SER A 694 -50.32 18.79 -19.62
N PHE A 695 -49.11 18.65 -19.09
CA PHE A 695 -47.96 19.47 -19.49
C PHE A 695 -46.73 18.55 -19.72
N LYS A 696 -46.52 18.17 -20.98
CA LYS A 696 -45.23 17.66 -21.50
C LYS A 696 -44.59 18.80 -22.28
N ALA A 697 -43.53 19.42 -21.76
CA ALA A 697 -42.52 20.09 -22.58
C ALA A 697 -41.28 20.46 -21.75
N LYS A 698 -40.11 20.06 -22.29
CA LYS A 698 -38.75 20.56 -22.02
C LYS A 698 -38.09 20.16 -20.70
N GLN A 699 -37.46 18.99 -20.70
CA GLN A 699 -36.17 18.77 -20.05
C GLN A 699 -35.43 17.66 -20.82
N THR A 700 -34.81 18.07 -21.92
CA THR A 700 -33.80 17.28 -22.63
C THR A 700 -32.70 18.26 -22.99
N LYS A 701 -31.78 18.50 -22.04
CA LYS A 701 -30.43 19.01 -22.33
C LYS A 701 -29.41 19.01 -21.18
N ASP A 702 -29.80 18.77 -19.93
CA ASP A 702 -28.85 18.89 -18.80
C ASP A 702 -28.35 17.57 -18.17
N GLU A 703 -28.82 16.41 -18.63
CA GLU A 703 -28.27 15.11 -18.16
C GLU A 703 -26.94 14.71 -18.84
N ASN A 704 -26.58 15.33 -19.97
CA ASN A 704 -25.34 15.03 -20.71
C ASN A 704 -24.07 15.69 -20.13
N ILE A 705 -24.20 16.58 -19.15
CA ILE A 705 -23.04 17.28 -18.54
C ILE A 705 -22.52 16.51 -17.31
N ARG A 706 -23.38 15.74 -16.62
CA ARG A 706 -23.00 14.97 -15.41
C ARG A 706 -22.20 13.70 -15.73
N GLU A 707 -22.45 13.05 -16.87
CA GLU A 707 -21.70 11.87 -17.33
C GLU A 707 -20.24 12.17 -17.75
N ASN A 708 -19.92 13.42 -18.08
CA ASN A 708 -18.59 13.81 -18.59
C ASN A 708 -17.59 14.25 -17.51
N VAL A 709 -18.04 14.58 -16.30
CA VAL A 709 -17.16 15.02 -15.21
C VAL A 709 -16.69 13.83 -14.34
N GLN A 710 -17.54 12.81 -14.15
CA GLN A 710 -17.18 11.62 -13.36
C GLN A 710 -16.31 10.60 -14.14
N LYS A 711 -16.30 10.67 -15.48
CA LYS A 711 -15.39 9.88 -16.33
C LYS A 711 -13.95 10.45 -16.40
N ARG A 712 -13.71 11.70 -15.99
CA ARG A 712 -12.38 12.34 -16.09
C ARG A 712 -11.36 11.93 -15.02
N ALA A 713 -11.75 11.12 -14.03
CA ALA A 713 -10.79 10.50 -13.10
C ALA A 713 -10.25 9.14 -13.58
N PHE A 714 -10.76 8.58 -14.69
CA PHE A 714 -10.35 7.28 -15.21
C PHE A 714 -10.00 7.23 -16.71
N GLN A 715 -10.01 8.35 -17.43
CA GLN A 715 -9.56 8.43 -18.83
C GLN A 715 -8.97 9.81 -19.14
N THR A 716 -7.64 9.92 -19.14
CA THR A 716 -6.90 11.00 -19.79
C THR A 716 -5.97 10.39 -20.82
N GLY A 717 -6.27 10.67 -22.09
CA GLY A 717 -5.41 10.40 -23.24
C GLY A 717 -6.13 9.63 -24.35
N LEU A 718 -6.75 10.37 -25.29
CA LEU A 718 -6.82 10.10 -26.74
C LEU A 718 -8.03 10.85 -27.34
N ASP A 719 -7.76 12.04 -27.88
CA ASP A 719 -8.54 12.61 -28.98
C ASP A 719 -7.66 12.48 -30.23
N ASP A 720 -8.12 11.76 -31.26
CA ASP A 720 -7.89 12.18 -32.64
C ASP A 720 -8.81 11.49 -33.67
N SER A 721 -9.01 12.23 -34.75
CA SER A 721 -10.13 12.22 -35.70
C SER A 721 -10.34 10.99 -36.62
N ASN A 722 -11.60 10.88 -37.06
CA ASN A 722 -12.21 10.03 -38.11
C ASN A 722 -11.36 9.72 -39.36
N GLN A 723 -11.43 8.45 -39.83
CA GLN A 723 -11.68 8.10 -41.24
C GLN A 723 -12.26 6.67 -41.35
N ARG A 724 -13.50 6.55 -41.85
CA ARG A 724 -14.14 5.27 -42.19
C ARG A 724 -13.63 4.78 -43.54
N ILE A 725 -13.04 3.59 -43.58
CA ILE A 725 -12.91 2.77 -44.79
C ILE A 725 -13.70 1.48 -44.57
N THR A 726 -14.71 1.26 -45.40
CA THR A 726 -15.53 0.04 -45.43
C THR A 726 -14.83 -1.00 -46.29
N ILE A 727 -14.44 -2.15 -45.72
CA ILE A 727 -14.10 -3.34 -46.51
C ILE A 727 -14.88 -4.53 -45.97
N ASN A 728 -15.77 -5.04 -46.83
CA ASN A 728 -16.46 -6.32 -46.70
C ASN A 728 -15.47 -7.47 -46.92
N SER A 729 -15.45 -8.44 -46.02
CA SER A 729 -15.20 -9.84 -46.42
C SER A 729 -15.79 -10.79 -45.40
N LYS A 730 -16.94 -11.38 -45.76
CA LYS A 730 -17.43 -12.64 -45.20
C LYS A 730 -16.45 -13.76 -45.57
N LYS A 731 -16.00 -14.54 -44.59
CA LYS A 731 -15.61 -15.93 -44.83
C LYS A 731 -15.89 -16.76 -43.58
N GLU A 732 -16.81 -17.69 -43.74
CA GLU A 732 -17.19 -18.70 -42.77
C GLU A 732 -16.03 -19.68 -42.55
N CYS A 733 -15.69 -19.95 -41.29
CA CYS A 733 -14.91 -21.12 -40.89
C CYS A 733 -15.72 -21.89 -39.84
N LYS A 734 -16.00 -23.16 -40.15
CA LYS A 734 -16.58 -24.15 -39.24
C LYS A 734 -15.51 -24.60 -38.26
N GLU A 735 -15.80 -24.59 -36.97
CA GLU A 735 -14.96 -25.19 -35.93
C GLU A 735 -15.65 -26.42 -35.32
N ASP A 736 -14.91 -27.52 -35.29
CA ASP A 736 -15.25 -28.76 -34.60
C ASP A 736 -14.86 -28.64 -33.12
N VAL A 737 -15.82 -28.88 -32.22
CA VAL A 737 -15.66 -28.92 -30.77
C VAL A 737 -15.08 -30.27 -30.35
N VAL A 738 -13.88 -30.30 -29.78
CA VAL A 738 -13.32 -31.48 -29.10
C VAL A 738 -13.27 -31.23 -27.59
N LEU A 739 -14.22 -31.85 -26.88
CA LEU A 739 -14.23 -31.97 -25.42
C LEU A 739 -13.23 -33.05 -25.00
N CYS A 740 -12.29 -32.72 -24.11
CA CYS A 740 -11.51 -33.71 -23.37
C CYS A 740 -11.55 -33.39 -21.87
N GLY A 741 -12.44 -34.08 -21.15
CA GLY A 741 -12.23 -34.42 -19.75
C GLY A 741 -11.48 -35.74 -19.67
N ASN A 742 -10.60 -35.91 -18.68
CA ASN A 742 -10.27 -37.21 -18.11
C ASN A 742 -9.57 -37.06 -16.75
N SER A 743 -10.24 -37.57 -15.72
CA SER A 743 -9.68 -37.87 -14.40
C SER A 743 -8.91 -39.21 -14.47
N VAL A 744 -7.70 -39.27 -13.93
CA VAL A 744 -6.98 -40.55 -13.75
C VAL A 744 -6.77 -40.80 -12.26
N LYS A 745 -7.42 -41.87 -11.77
CA LYS A 745 -7.20 -42.51 -10.48
C LYS A 745 -5.83 -43.19 -10.46
N LEU A 746 -5.09 -42.99 -9.37
CA LEU A 746 -3.77 -43.56 -9.12
C LEU A 746 -3.90 -44.69 -8.11
N GLU A 747 -3.67 -45.95 -8.51
CA GLU A 747 -3.33 -47.01 -7.56
C GLU A 747 -2.59 -48.20 -8.20
N SER A 748 -1.63 -48.71 -7.43
CA SER A 748 -0.78 -49.90 -7.59
C SER A 748 0.48 -49.81 -8.47
N LEU A 749 1.64 -49.78 -7.80
CA LEU A 749 2.75 -50.73 -8.02
C LEU A 749 3.86 -50.56 -6.95
N ILE A 750 4.05 -51.63 -6.15
CA ILE A 750 5.20 -51.87 -5.27
C ILE A 750 5.87 -53.18 -5.71
N ARG A 751 7.20 -53.23 -5.55
CA ARG A 751 8.22 -54.31 -5.69
C ARG A 751 9.08 -54.13 -6.96
N THR A 752 10.42 -54.09 -6.92
CA THR A 752 11.42 -54.53 -5.92
C THR A 752 12.74 -53.77 -6.16
N ALA A 753 13.49 -53.46 -5.08
CA ALA A 753 14.93 -53.14 -5.14
C ALA A 753 15.73 -54.44 -5.33
N GLU A 754 16.90 -54.44 -5.97
CA GLU A 754 18.20 -54.37 -5.29
C GLU A 754 19.32 -54.16 -6.33
N ASN A 755 20.21 -53.19 -6.07
CA ASN A 755 21.65 -53.18 -6.38
C ASN A 755 22.20 -51.77 -6.13
N ASN A 756 22.84 -51.54 -4.98
CA ASN A 756 23.55 -50.29 -4.69
C ASN A 756 24.98 -50.36 -5.26
N PRO A 757 25.44 -49.39 -6.05
CA PRO A 757 26.86 -49.20 -6.37
C PRO A 757 27.58 -48.43 -5.25
N PRO A 758 28.93 -48.47 -5.21
CA PRO A 758 29.72 -47.89 -4.13
C PRO A 758 29.71 -46.35 -4.15
N PHE A 759 29.93 -45.75 -2.97
CA PHE A 759 29.77 -44.34 -2.60
C PHE A 759 30.51 -43.28 -3.46
N ALA A 760 31.32 -43.66 -4.46
CA ALA A 760 32.02 -42.74 -5.35
C ALA A 760 31.18 -42.28 -6.57
N ASP A 761 30.09 -42.99 -6.90
CA ASP A 761 29.24 -42.66 -8.07
C ASP A 761 28.08 -41.69 -7.74
N ALA A 762 27.77 -41.45 -6.46
CA ALA A 762 26.66 -40.59 -6.06
C ALA A 762 26.88 -39.10 -6.41
N THR A 763 28.14 -38.64 -6.41
CA THR A 763 28.52 -37.29 -6.83
C THR A 763 28.40 -37.09 -8.34
N ASN A 764 28.69 -38.11 -9.15
CA ASN A 764 28.52 -38.02 -10.61
C ASN A 764 27.04 -38.02 -11.05
N VAL A 765 26.19 -38.83 -10.40
CA VAL A 765 24.74 -38.88 -10.71
C VAL A 765 24.02 -37.57 -10.34
N CYS A 766 24.56 -36.77 -9.42
CA CYS A 766 24.01 -35.47 -9.07
C CYS A 766 24.28 -34.43 -10.18
N ASN A 767 25.51 -34.41 -10.70
CA ASN A 767 25.94 -33.47 -11.75
C ASN A 767 25.19 -33.68 -13.08
N ASP A 768 24.92 -34.92 -13.47
CA ASP A 768 24.20 -35.22 -14.72
C ASP A 768 22.75 -34.70 -14.72
N LYS A 769 22.09 -34.73 -13.55
CA LYS A 769 20.72 -34.23 -13.39
C LYS A 769 20.66 -32.71 -13.38
N GLU A 770 21.68 -32.06 -12.80
CA GLU A 770 21.79 -30.61 -12.76
C GLU A 770 22.06 -30.04 -14.17
N ASN A 771 23.01 -30.62 -14.90
CA ASN A 771 23.28 -30.25 -16.29
C ASN A 771 22.03 -30.42 -17.17
N SER A 772 21.30 -31.53 -17.00
CA SER A 772 20.04 -31.77 -17.72
C SER A 772 18.94 -30.74 -17.40
N PHE A 773 18.92 -30.17 -16.19
CA PHE A 773 17.98 -29.09 -15.85
C PHE A 773 18.36 -27.79 -16.56
N ILE A 774 19.62 -27.40 -16.47
CA ILE A 774 20.13 -26.16 -17.07
C ILE A 774 19.88 -26.17 -18.58
N GLU A 775 20.18 -27.28 -19.26
CA GLU A 775 19.91 -27.45 -20.70
C GLU A 775 18.43 -27.28 -21.06
N LYS A 776 17.51 -27.83 -20.24
CA LYS A 776 16.07 -27.66 -20.45
C LYS A 776 15.62 -26.22 -20.23
N ALA A 777 16.14 -25.56 -19.20
CA ALA A 777 15.82 -24.16 -18.91
C ALA A 777 16.37 -23.22 -20.01
N GLU A 778 17.59 -23.47 -20.51
CA GLU A 778 18.16 -22.78 -21.67
C GLU A 778 17.30 -23.01 -22.93
N THR A 779 16.78 -24.22 -23.13
CA THR A 779 15.86 -24.54 -24.23
C THR A 779 14.58 -23.71 -24.14
N PHE A 780 13.91 -23.69 -22.98
CA PHE A 780 12.71 -22.87 -22.78
C PHE A 780 12.97 -21.39 -22.99
N LEU A 781 14.09 -20.86 -22.48
CA LEU A 781 14.46 -19.47 -22.70
C LEU A 781 14.64 -19.15 -24.18
N ASN A 782 15.27 -20.04 -24.95
CA ASN A 782 15.41 -19.87 -26.40
C ASN A 782 14.06 -19.90 -27.12
N ASP A 783 13.10 -20.71 -26.66
CA ASP A 783 11.75 -20.73 -27.20
C ASP A 783 11.00 -19.43 -26.90
N TYR A 784 11.10 -18.91 -25.68
CA TYR A 784 10.54 -17.60 -25.32
C TYR A 784 11.18 -16.45 -26.10
N LYS A 785 12.50 -16.45 -26.31
CA LYS A 785 13.18 -15.46 -27.17
C LYS A 785 12.68 -15.50 -28.59
N LYS A 786 12.59 -16.69 -29.19
CA LYS A 786 12.04 -16.85 -30.55
C LYS A 786 10.60 -16.35 -30.62
N PHE A 787 9.80 -16.65 -29.61
CA PHE A 787 8.42 -16.18 -29.51
C PHE A 787 8.34 -14.65 -29.40
N ALA A 788 9.10 -14.04 -28.49
CA ALA A 788 9.20 -12.59 -28.35
C ALA A 788 9.66 -11.92 -29.65
N ASN A 789 10.69 -12.45 -30.30
CA ASN A 789 11.17 -11.93 -31.59
C ASN A 789 10.07 -11.96 -32.66
N ILE A 790 9.25 -13.02 -32.73
CA ILE A 790 8.12 -13.09 -33.66
C ILE A 790 7.10 -12.00 -33.33
N LEU A 791 6.74 -11.82 -32.06
CA LEU A 791 5.80 -10.78 -31.65
C LEU A 791 6.30 -9.37 -31.99
N PHE A 792 7.58 -9.08 -31.72
CA PHE A 792 8.15 -7.75 -31.86
C PHE A 792 8.68 -7.44 -33.27
N GLN A 793 8.79 -8.42 -34.17
CA GLN A 793 9.20 -8.21 -35.57
C GLN A 793 8.18 -7.43 -36.40
N GLU A 794 6.92 -7.39 -35.98
CA GLU A 794 5.85 -6.69 -36.70
C GLU A 794 5.93 -5.16 -36.55
N PHE A 795 6.79 -4.64 -35.68
CA PHE A 795 6.88 -3.21 -35.39
C PHE A 795 8.32 -2.71 -35.57
N GLN A 796 8.48 -1.61 -36.32
CA GLN A 796 9.77 -0.94 -36.43
C GLN A 796 10.10 -0.28 -35.08
N VAL A 797 11.07 -0.85 -34.37
CA VAL A 797 11.58 -0.32 -33.11
C VAL A 797 12.71 0.63 -33.41
N ASP A 798 12.74 1.78 -32.74
CA ASP A 798 13.92 2.64 -32.73
C ASP A 798 15.00 1.97 -31.87
N PRO A 799 16.12 1.50 -32.45
CA PRO A 799 17.16 0.81 -31.71
C PRO A 799 17.92 1.72 -30.73
N ASN A 800 17.65 3.02 -30.69
CA ASN A 800 18.44 4.01 -29.95
C ASN A 800 17.82 4.52 -28.63
N GLU A 801 16.65 4.03 -28.20
CA GLU A 801 16.11 4.40 -26.87
C GLU A 801 16.75 3.57 -25.76
N ASP A 802 18.05 3.74 -25.54
CA ASP A 802 18.70 3.17 -24.37
C ASP A 802 18.22 3.89 -23.09
N PHE A 803 17.66 3.13 -22.15
CA PHE A 803 17.22 3.61 -20.84
C PHE A 803 18.42 3.78 -19.89
N PHE A 804 19.25 4.78 -20.16
CA PHE A 804 20.30 5.21 -19.23
C PHE A 804 19.75 6.23 -18.22
N PHE A 805 19.87 5.90 -16.94
CA PHE A 805 19.42 6.73 -15.81
C PHE A 805 20.60 7.40 -15.11
N ASN A 806 21.42 8.10 -15.89
CA ASN A 806 22.70 8.65 -15.44
C ASN A 806 22.53 9.67 -14.31
N ASN A 807 21.47 10.48 -14.30
CA ASN A 807 21.24 11.49 -13.27
C ASN A 807 20.83 10.86 -11.94
N ILE A 808 19.99 9.81 -11.96
CA ILE A 808 19.67 9.05 -10.75
C ILE A 808 20.91 8.33 -10.19
N GLU A 809 21.77 7.79 -11.06
CA GLU A 809 23.06 7.22 -10.62
C GLU A 809 23.97 8.29 -10.03
N ASN A 810 24.08 9.45 -10.69
CA ASN A 810 24.84 10.60 -10.23
C ASN A 810 24.37 11.07 -8.86
N TYR A 811 23.06 11.18 -8.64
CA TYR A 811 22.47 11.46 -7.33
C TYR A 811 22.97 10.48 -6.26
N CYS A 812 22.96 9.17 -6.54
CA CYS A 812 23.42 8.17 -5.58
C CYS A 812 24.91 8.33 -5.23
N TRP A 813 25.74 8.71 -6.21
CA TRP A 813 27.17 8.96 -6.00
C TRP A 813 27.42 10.24 -5.21
N ILE A 814 26.75 11.35 -5.56
CA ILE A 814 26.87 12.62 -4.84
C ILE A 814 26.39 12.45 -3.40
N PHE A 815 25.30 11.73 -3.18
CA PHE A 815 24.77 11.47 -1.85
C PHE A 815 25.65 10.51 -1.01
N LYS A 816 26.59 9.81 -1.63
CA LYS A 816 27.67 9.06 -0.96
C LYS A 816 28.89 9.95 -0.61
N GLY A 817 28.85 11.24 -0.96
CA GLY A 817 29.94 12.19 -0.80
C GLY A 817 30.96 12.17 -1.95
N HIS A 818 30.64 11.56 -3.10
CA HIS A 818 31.52 11.60 -4.27
C HIS A 818 31.21 12.85 -5.10
N LYS A 819 32.22 13.64 -5.43
CA LYS A 819 32.04 14.71 -6.43
C LYS A 819 32.17 14.13 -7.83
N ILE A 820 31.22 14.50 -8.70
CA ILE A 820 31.24 14.12 -10.10
C ILE A 820 32.03 15.18 -10.86
N LEU A 821 33.04 14.74 -11.61
CA LEU A 821 33.80 15.63 -12.48
C LEU A 821 32.97 15.93 -13.72
N ASN A 822 32.91 17.20 -14.10
CA ASN A 822 32.43 17.56 -15.43
C ASN A 822 33.48 17.18 -16.49
N GLU A 823 33.07 17.14 -17.76
CA GLU A 823 33.96 16.73 -18.86
C GLU A 823 35.21 17.60 -18.96
N THR A 824 35.10 18.90 -18.69
CA THR A 824 36.26 19.81 -18.67
C THR A 824 37.25 19.46 -17.56
N GLU A 825 36.77 19.11 -16.36
CA GLU A 825 37.62 18.67 -15.25
C GLU A 825 38.27 17.31 -15.57
N LYS A 826 37.53 16.37 -16.18
CA LYS A 826 38.07 15.09 -16.64
C LYS A 826 39.18 15.29 -17.68
N GLU A 827 38.90 16.06 -18.73
CA GLU A 827 39.87 16.39 -19.78
C GLU A 827 41.10 17.08 -19.21
N LEU A 828 40.93 18.04 -18.30
CA LEU A 828 42.03 18.74 -17.66
C LEU A 828 42.93 17.78 -16.87
N ILE A 829 42.36 16.83 -16.13
CA ILE A 829 43.15 15.81 -15.42
C ILE A 829 43.89 14.93 -16.43
N LEU A 830 43.21 14.42 -17.46
CA LEU A 830 43.82 13.53 -18.44
C LEU A 830 44.94 14.22 -19.24
N GLN A 831 44.74 15.47 -19.66
CA GLN A 831 45.73 16.28 -20.37
C GLN A 831 46.90 16.70 -19.46
N SER A 832 46.69 16.77 -18.14
CA SER A 832 47.75 17.10 -17.18
C SER A 832 48.75 15.96 -16.98
N VAL A 833 48.39 14.73 -17.37
CA VAL A 833 49.30 13.58 -17.31
C VAL A 833 50.39 13.77 -18.36
N PRO A 834 51.69 13.75 -17.99
CA PRO A 834 52.77 13.90 -18.97
C PRO A 834 52.64 12.92 -20.14
N GLU A 835 52.86 13.40 -21.37
CA GLU A 835 52.66 12.65 -22.63
C GLU A 835 53.35 11.28 -22.65
N ARG A 836 54.53 11.17 -22.02
CA ARG A 836 55.27 9.91 -21.86
C ARG A 836 54.51 8.79 -21.15
N PHE A 837 53.49 9.13 -20.34
CA PHE A 837 52.62 8.17 -19.66
C PHE A 837 51.28 7.96 -20.38
N GLN A 838 50.94 8.78 -21.38
CA GLN A 838 49.69 8.62 -22.12
C GLN A 838 49.78 7.51 -23.18
N ASN A 839 50.99 7.25 -23.69
CA ASN A 839 51.25 6.33 -24.80
C ASN A 839 51.95 5.03 -24.37
N VAL A 840 51.55 4.44 -23.23
CA VAL A 840 52.18 3.22 -22.68
C VAL A 840 52.20 2.07 -23.68
N LEU A 841 51.12 1.85 -24.44
CA LEU A 841 51.08 0.82 -25.49
C LEU A 841 52.12 1.03 -26.59
N GLN A 842 52.31 2.29 -27.03
CA GLN A 842 53.31 2.61 -28.03
C GLN A 842 54.72 2.46 -27.45
N LEU A 843 54.92 2.87 -26.20
CA LEU A 843 56.19 2.71 -25.49
C LEU A 843 56.54 1.22 -25.32
N LYS A 844 55.59 0.37 -24.94
CA LYS A 844 55.76 -1.09 -24.90
C LYS A 844 56.17 -1.64 -26.27
N ARG A 845 55.51 -1.21 -27.35
CA ARG A 845 55.90 -1.62 -28.72
C ARG A 845 57.31 -1.16 -29.08
N ASN A 846 57.62 0.12 -28.88
CA ASN A 846 58.95 0.66 -29.17
C ASN A 846 60.05 -0.09 -28.42
N VAL A 847 59.86 -0.35 -27.12
CA VAL A 847 60.83 -1.11 -26.32
C VAL A 847 60.97 -2.55 -26.82
N LYS A 848 59.86 -3.22 -27.19
CA LYS A 848 59.91 -4.56 -27.79
C LYS A 848 60.64 -4.57 -29.12
N ASP A 849 60.37 -3.62 -29.99
CA ASP A 849 61.01 -3.48 -31.30
C ASP A 849 62.52 -3.26 -31.11
N LEU A 850 62.90 -2.34 -30.22
CA LEU A 850 64.31 -2.08 -29.86
C LEU A 850 65.02 -3.31 -29.27
N LEU A 851 64.33 -4.09 -28.43
CA LEU A 851 64.86 -5.35 -27.87
C LEU A 851 64.98 -6.45 -28.91
N THR A 852 64.15 -6.43 -29.95
CA THR A 852 64.17 -7.41 -31.03
C THR A 852 65.24 -7.07 -32.07
N GLU A 853 65.49 -5.78 -32.33
CA GLU A 853 66.46 -5.29 -33.31
C GLU A 853 67.90 -5.19 -32.77
N LYS A 854 68.10 -4.83 -31.48
CA LYS A 854 69.42 -4.55 -30.91
C LYS A 854 69.93 -5.72 -30.06
N THR A 855 71.20 -6.10 -30.23
CA THR A 855 71.87 -7.15 -29.42
C THR A 855 72.34 -6.66 -28.04
N GLU A 856 72.37 -5.35 -27.80
CA GLU A 856 72.84 -4.75 -26.54
C GLU A 856 71.77 -3.88 -25.87
N PHE A 857 71.67 -4.00 -24.54
CA PHE A 857 70.75 -3.21 -23.72
C PHE A 857 71.24 -1.76 -23.62
N THR A 858 70.60 -0.87 -24.36
CA THR A 858 70.98 0.54 -24.46
C THR A 858 70.41 1.38 -23.32
N LYS A 859 71.00 2.56 -23.11
CA LYS A 859 70.49 3.54 -22.14
C LYS A 859 69.09 4.06 -22.52
N GLU A 860 68.79 4.14 -23.80
CA GLU A 860 67.47 4.47 -24.36
C GLU A 860 66.40 3.48 -23.88
N ILE A 861 66.67 2.17 -23.99
CA ILE A 861 65.79 1.11 -23.47
C ILE A 861 65.62 1.24 -21.95
N GLU A 862 66.70 1.54 -21.22
CA GLU A 862 66.64 1.73 -19.76
C GLU A 862 65.74 2.91 -19.38
N GLU A 863 65.83 4.04 -20.08
CA GLU A 863 65.01 5.24 -19.87
C GLU A 863 63.52 4.99 -20.18
N ASP A 864 63.23 4.24 -21.24
CA ASP A 864 61.85 3.84 -21.59
C ASP A 864 61.26 2.83 -20.60
N LEU A 865 62.05 1.87 -20.12
CA LEU A 865 61.62 0.92 -19.09
C LEU A 865 61.35 1.59 -17.74
N VAL A 866 62.15 2.59 -17.36
CA VAL A 866 61.87 3.45 -16.19
C VAL A 866 60.56 4.23 -16.40
N THR A 867 60.28 4.66 -17.63
CA THR A 867 59.04 5.36 -17.99
C THR A 867 57.82 4.42 -17.92
N LEU A 868 57.98 3.13 -18.21
CA LEU A 868 57.00 2.07 -17.95
C LEU A 868 56.80 1.77 -16.45
N ASN A 869 57.43 2.53 -15.54
CA ASN A 869 57.29 2.40 -14.09
C ASN A 869 57.73 1.03 -13.52
N LEU A 870 58.57 0.30 -14.27
CA LEU A 870 59.20 -0.93 -13.81
C LEU A 870 60.20 -0.63 -12.69
N ASN A 871 60.28 -1.53 -11.72
CA ASN A 871 61.21 -1.39 -10.61
C ASN A 871 62.64 -1.81 -11.02
N ASP A 872 63.65 -1.37 -10.28
CA ASP A 872 65.05 -1.64 -10.61
C ASP A 872 65.37 -3.14 -10.71
N LYS A 873 64.63 -4.01 -10.01
CA LYS A 873 64.81 -5.46 -10.11
C LYS A 873 64.26 -6.01 -11.43
N GLU A 874 63.09 -5.54 -11.86
CA GLU A 874 62.50 -5.89 -13.15
C GLU A 874 63.39 -5.41 -14.29
N ILE A 875 63.85 -4.15 -14.24
CA ILE A 875 64.77 -3.59 -15.23
C ILE A 875 66.08 -4.39 -15.25
N LYS A 876 66.65 -4.72 -14.08
CA LYS A 876 67.85 -5.56 -13.98
C LYS A 876 67.62 -6.95 -14.57
N LYS A 877 66.46 -7.57 -14.33
CA LYS A 877 66.10 -8.88 -14.86
C LYS A 877 65.94 -8.84 -16.38
N ILE A 878 65.29 -7.81 -16.94
CA ILE A 878 65.22 -7.59 -18.38
C ILE A 878 66.64 -7.46 -18.95
N LYS A 879 67.50 -6.66 -18.31
CA LYS A 879 68.90 -6.46 -18.73
C LYS A 879 69.71 -7.76 -18.71
N GLU A 880 69.48 -8.63 -17.72
CA GLU A 880 70.08 -9.97 -17.63
C GLU A 880 69.54 -10.90 -18.72
N ASN A 881 68.22 -10.97 -18.90
CA ASN A 881 67.56 -11.78 -19.93
C ASN A 881 68.07 -11.43 -21.33
N VAL A 882 68.19 -10.13 -21.64
CA VAL A 882 68.71 -9.65 -22.93
C VAL A 882 70.17 -10.09 -23.13
N LYS A 883 71.03 -9.97 -22.10
CA LYS A 883 72.43 -10.45 -22.17
C LYS A 883 72.52 -11.97 -22.37
N SER A 884 71.56 -12.72 -21.84
CA SER A 884 71.47 -14.18 -21.98
C SER A 884 70.78 -14.64 -23.27
N GLY A 885 70.33 -13.71 -24.13
CA GLY A 885 69.60 -14.04 -25.37
C GLY A 885 68.15 -14.49 -25.14
N LEU A 886 67.58 -14.26 -23.96
CA LEU A 886 66.22 -14.63 -23.56
C LEU A 886 65.24 -13.46 -23.81
N THR A 887 65.16 -12.99 -25.04
CA THR A 887 64.38 -11.78 -25.39
C THR A 887 62.89 -11.95 -25.10
N ASN A 888 62.34 -13.16 -25.27
CA ASN A 888 60.93 -13.43 -24.96
C ASN A 888 60.62 -13.23 -23.47
N ASP A 889 61.48 -13.71 -22.57
CA ASP A 889 61.29 -13.52 -21.12
C ASP A 889 61.37 -12.04 -20.72
N ALA A 890 62.16 -11.24 -21.44
CA ALA A 890 62.18 -9.79 -21.27
C ALA A 890 60.88 -9.12 -21.75
N ILE A 891 60.34 -9.57 -22.90
CA ILE A 891 59.08 -9.09 -23.47
C ILE A 891 57.90 -9.39 -22.53
N ASP A 892 57.86 -10.58 -21.92
CA ASP A 892 56.81 -10.97 -20.97
C ASP A 892 56.76 -10.04 -19.75
N ILE A 893 57.93 -9.60 -19.25
CA ILE A 893 58.02 -8.62 -18.16
C ILE A 893 57.46 -7.26 -18.61
N ILE A 894 57.75 -6.84 -19.84
CA ILE A 894 57.24 -5.58 -20.41
C ILE A 894 55.73 -5.63 -20.61
N ASP A 895 55.20 -6.76 -21.09
CA ASP A 895 53.75 -6.94 -21.24
C ASP A 895 53.03 -6.88 -19.90
N SER A 896 53.66 -7.41 -18.86
CA SER A 896 53.19 -7.35 -17.48
C SER A 896 53.26 -5.95 -16.86
N ALA A 897 53.94 -4.98 -17.49
CA ALA A 897 54.00 -3.60 -16.98
C ALA A 897 52.59 -2.97 -16.98
N HIS A 898 52.19 -2.40 -15.85
CA HIS A 898 50.83 -1.95 -15.63
C HIS A 898 50.57 -0.55 -16.22
N ASP A 899 49.44 -0.36 -16.91
CA ASP A 899 49.06 0.90 -17.55
C ASP A 899 48.27 1.80 -16.59
N TYR A 900 49.01 2.53 -15.74
CA TYR A 900 48.40 3.44 -14.77
C TYR A 900 47.56 4.56 -15.40
N PHE A 901 47.78 4.92 -16.68
CA PHE A 901 46.99 5.96 -17.34
C PHE A 901 45.64 5.42 -17.79
N LEU A 902 45.62 4.20 -18.34
CA LEU A 902 44.38 3.48 -18.60
C LEU A 902 43.58 3.27 -17.30
N ASP A 903 44.24 2.86 -16.22
CA ASP A 903 43.63 2.77 -14.89
C ASP A 903 43.05 4.10 -14.40
N LEU A 904 43.77 5.21 -14.58
CA LEU A 904 43.24 6.54 -14.24
C LEU A 904 41.99 6.86 -15.06
N LYS A 905 42.03 6.62 -16.37
CA LYS A 905 40.90 6.87 -17.28
C LYS A 905 39.69 6.02 -16.89
N GLU A 906 39.89 4.72 -16.68
CA GLU A 906 38.86 3.81 -16.21
C GLU A 906 38.29 4.24 -14.87
N LYS A 907 39.12 4.61 -13.88
CA LYS A 907 38.62 5.03 -12.57
C LYS A 907 37.93 6.38 -12.56
N ILE A 908 38.35 7.32 -13.41
CA ILE A 908 37.64 8.59 -13.63
C ILE A 908 36.25 8.31 -14.22
N GLU A 909 36.14 7.39 -15.19
CA GLU A 909 34.84 7.01 -15.77
C GLU A 909 33.96 6.19 -14.82
N LEU A 910 34.56 5.29 -14.03
CA LEU A 910 33.87 4.48 -13.03
C LEU A 910 33.47 5.29 -11.78
N LYS A 911 33.93 6.54 -11.64
CA LYS A 911 33.64 7.45 -10.51
C LYS A 911 34.06 6.89 -9.14
N GLU A 912 34.97 5.93 -9.11
CA GLU A 912 35.41 5.25 -7.88
C GLU A 912 36.93 5.22 -7.81
N ILE A 913 37.49 6.13 -6.99
CA ILE A 913 38.91 6.18 -6.67
C ILE A 913 39.04 6.13 -5.16
N ASP A 914 39.59 5.05 -4.63
CA ASP A 914 39.91 4.98 -3.22
C ASP A 914 41.18 5.78 -2.88
N LYS A 915 41.41 6.01 -1.58
CA LYS A 915 42.54 6.84 -1.11
C LYS A 915 43.90 6.22 -1.42
N SER A 916 44.00 4.89 -1.49
CA SER A 916 45.22 4.17 -1.86
C SER A 916 45.51 4.34 -3.35
N ASP A 917 44.51 4.11 -4.19
CA ASP A 917 44.54 4.23 -5.64
C ASP A 917 44.90 5.64 -6.05
N TYR A 918 44.25 6.64 -5.45
CA TYR A 918 44.59 8.04 -5.68
C TYR A 918 46.07 8.31 -5.40
N LYS A 919 46.58 7.90 -4.23
CA LYS A 919 47.99 8.10 -3.87
C LYS A 919 48.93 7.39 -4.84
N LEU A 920 48.55 6.18 -5.28
CA LEU A 920 49.31 5.39 -6.22
C LEU A 920 49.36 6.05 -7.60
N LEU A 921 48.20 6.41 -8.15
CA LEU A 921 48.06 7.07 -9.46
C LEU A 921 48.80 8.41 -9.49
N CYS A 922 48.61 9.25 -8.48
CA CYS A 922 49.29 10.55 -8.41
C CYS A 922 50.82 10.39 -8.35
N LYS A 923 51.31 9.40 -7.60
CA LYS A 923 52.75 9.10 -7.51
C LYS A 923 53.30 8.55 -8.83
N LYS A 924 52.58 7.62 -9.47
CA LYS A 924 53.04 6.91 -10.66
C LYS A 924 52.93 7.74 -11.94
N LEU A 925 51.89 8.56 -12.07
CA LEU A 925 51.66 9.42 -13.23
C LEU A 925 52.25 10.83 -13.09
N LYS A 926 52.78 11.18 -11.92
CA LYS A 926 53.33 12.51 -11.61
C LYS A 926 52.33 13.64 -11.91
N ILE A 927 51.08 13.44 -11.51
CA ILE A 927 49.97 14.39 -11.75
C ILE A 927 50.30 15.75 -11.09
N PRO A 928 50.20 16.88 -11.81
CA PRO A 928 50.45 18.21 -11.26
C PRO A 928 49.53 18.55 -10.09
N LYS A 929 49.98 19.42 -9.18
CA LYS A 929 49.23 19.77 -7.96
C LYS A 929 47.79 20.26 -8.23
N TYR A 930 47.58 21.09 -9.26
CA TYR A 930 46.23 21.59 -9.58
C TYR A 930 45.28 20.48 -10.05
N ALA A 931 45.75 19.57 -10.92
CA ALA A 931 44.96 18.43 -11.38
C ALA A 931 44.77 17.41 -10.25
N ASN A 932 45.76 17.28 -9.38
CA ASN A 932 45.69 16.47 -8.17
C ASN A 932 44.61 16.98 -7.21
N GLU A 933 44.48 18.30 -7.03
CA GLU A 933 43.40 18.92 -6.23
C GLU A 933 42.01 18.69 -6.83
N ILE A 934 41.89 18.61 -8.16
CA ILE A 934 40.63 18.25 -8.83
C ILE A 934 40.35 16.76 -8.67
N LEU A 935 41.35 15.89 -8.88
CA LEU A 935 41.21 14.44 -8.70
C LEU A 935 40.87 14.07 -7.24
N LEU A 936 41.41 14.82 -6.27
CA LEU A 936 41.11 14.65 -4.85
C LEU A 936 39.61 14.85 -4.53
N LYS A 937 38.87 15.59 -5.36
CA LYS A 937 37.41 15.75 -5.22
C LYS A 937 36.65 14.44 -5.45
N VAL A 938 37.19 13.54 -6.28
CA VAL A 938 36.58 12.23 -6.60
C VAL A 938 36.96 11.17 -5.57
N VAL A 939 38.08 11.38 -4.87
CA VAL A 939 38.51 10.51 -3.79
C VAL A 939 37.48 10.58 -2.68
N LYS A 940 37.02 9.41 -2.24
CA LYS A 940 36.15 9.32 -1.06
C LYS A 940 36.90 9.90 0.14
N LEU A 941 36.65 11.17 0.43
CA LEU A 941 37.24 11.84 1.59
C LEU A 941 36.60 11.18 2.80
N GLU A 942 37.40 10.44 3.56
CA GLU A 942 37.02 9.99 4.90
C GLU A 942 36.76 11.24 5.75
N ASN A 943 35.50 11.68 5.73
CA ASN A 943 34.86 12.66 6.59
C ASN A 943 35.83 13.69 7.19
N LYS A 944 36.10 14.79 6.46
CA LYS A 944 36.24 16.07 7.19
C LYS A 944 34.90 16.26 7.89
N LYS A 945 34.83 15.85 9.16
CA LYS A 945 33.70 16.05 10.07
C LYS A 945 33.45 17.55 10.16
N ILE A 946 32.75 18.12 9.20
CA ILE A 946 31.95 19.29 9.45
C ILE A 946 30.61 18.67 9.84
N PRO A 947 30.35 18.40 11.13
CA PRO A 947 29.02 18.00 11.53
C PRO A 947 28.10 19.16 11.15
N CYS A 948 27.31 18.97 10.10
CA CYS A 948 26.17 19.84 9.85
C CYS A 948 25.34 19.86 11.14
N ASN A 949 25.05 21.05 11.65
CA ASN A 949 24.33 21.20 12.90
C ASN A 949 22.93 20.58 12.71
N GLN A 950 22.62 19.52 13.45
CA GLN A 950 21.33 18.84 13.32
C GLN A 950 20.16 19.79 13.65
N PHE A 951 20.37 20.76 14.54
CA PHE A 951 19.39 21.80 14.83
C PHE A 951 19.18 22.72 13.64
N GLU A 952 20.25 23.20 13.01
CA GLU A 952 20.18 24.08 11.83
C GLU A 952 19.44 23.38 10.68
N PHE A 953 19.80 22.13 10.39
CA PHE A 953 19.09 21.35 9.37
C PHE A 953 17.62 21.13 9.76
N LEU A 954 17.32 20.79 11.02
CA LEU A 954 15.95 20.60 11.50
C LEU A 954 15.13 21.89 11.37
N LEU A 955 15.66 23.04 11.80
CA LEU A 955 15.02 24.35 11.71
C LEU A 955 14.75 24.73 10.26
N HIS A 956 15.72 24.51 9.37
CA HIS A 956 15.54 24.74 7.93
C HIS A 956 14.39 23.88 7.37
N ARG A 957 14.28 22.59 7.75
CA ARG A 957 13.15 21.75 7.33
C ARG A 957 11.82 22.23 7.89
N ILE A 958 11.77 22.66 9.14
CA ILE A 958 10.56 23.18 9.78
C ILE A 958 10.13 24.50 9.12
N GLU A 959 11.07 25.36 8.77
CA GLU A 959 10.80 26.60 8.03
C GLU A 959 10.20 26.33 6.66
N ILE A 960 10.71 25.34 5.92
CA ILE A 960 10.12 24.95 4.64
C ILE A 960 8.73 24.35 4.82
N LEU A 961 8.51 23.53 5.86
CA LEU A 961 7.17 23.01 6.20
C LEU A 961 6.18 24.15 6.45
N GLU A 962 6.57 25.14 7.26
CA GLU A 962 5.79 26.35 7.53
C GLU A 962 5.49 27.12 6.25
N ASN A 963 6.50 27.30 5.39
CA ASN A 963 6.34 28.01 4.14
C ASN A 963 5.35 27.31 3.20
N ILE A 964 5.49 26.00 2.97
CA ILE A 964 4.62 25.24 2.07
C ILE A 964 3.18 25.16 2.61
N LEU A 965 3.01 24.88 3.90
CA LEU A 965 1.70 24.61 4.48
C LEU A 965 0.92 25.87 4.84
N ILE A 966 1.62 26.94 5.24
CA ILE A 966 1.01 28.15 5.81
C ILE A 966 1.29 29.35 4.91
N VAL A 967 2.55 29.74 4.72
CA VAL A 967 2.92 31.04 4.11
C VAL A 967 2.53 31.15 2.63
N GLU A 968 2.79 30.11 1.82
CA GLU A 968 2.42 30.07 0.40
C GLU A 968 0.90 30.11 0.17
N ASN A 969 0.12 29.79 1.20
CA ASN A 969 -1.33 29.68 1.14
C ASN A 969 -1.98 30.83 1.90
N ASN A 970 -2.17 31.98 1.25
CA ASN A 970 -2.73 33.21 1.86
C ASN A 970 -3.94 32.97 2.77
N GLY A 971 -4.88 32.11 2.35
CA GLY A 971 -6.06 31.78 3.17
C GLY A 971 -5.72 31.00 4.44
N ILE A 972 -4.73 30.10 4.41
CA ILE A 972 -4.25 29.36 5.58
C ILE A 972 -3.40 30.28 6.46
N ALA A 973 -2.52 31.10 5.88
CA ALA A 973 -1.72 32.08 6.61
C ALA A 973 -2.58 33.06 7.43
N GLN A 974 -3.64 33.60 6.82
CA GLN A 974 -4.59 34.47 7.51
C GLN A 974 -5.25 33.72 8.67
N LEU A 975 -5.79 32.52 8.43
CA LEU A 975 -6.43 31.72 9.46
C LEU A 975 -5.47 31.35 10.60
N TRP A 976 -4.21 31.02 10.28
CA TRP A 976 -3.16 30.69 11.24
C TRP A 976 -2.89 31.87 12.19
N ASN A 977 -2.71 33.06 11.64
CA ASN A 977 -2.48 34.28 12.43
C ASN A 977 -3.68 34.65 13.31
N GLU A 978 -4.90 34.34 12.86
CA GLU A 978 -6.14 34.58 13.59
C GLU A 978 -6.55 33.45 14.55
N ALA A 979 -5.82 32.32 14.56
CA ALA A 979 -6.18 31.09 15.27
C ALA A 979 -5.82 31.13 16.77
N THR A 980 -6.40 32.08 17.50
CA THR A 980 -6.23 32.22 18.95
C THR A 980 -7.03 31.20 19.76
N THR A 981 -8.12 30.66 19.20
CA THR A 981 -9.00 29.70 19.89
C THR A 981 -8.77 28.26 19.43
N PRO A 982 -9.01 27.24 20.28
CA PRO A 982 -8.91 25.83 19.88
C PRO A 982 -9.74 25.49 18.63
N ARG A 983 -10.91 26.12 18.48
CA ARG A 983 -11.78 25.94 17.32
C ARG A 983 -11.16 26.45 16.02
N ARG A 984 -10.59 27.66 16.03
CA ARG A 984 -9.90 28.20 14.84
C ARG A 984 -8.66 27.38 14.50
N LYS A 985 -7.91 26.89 15.50
CA LYS A 985 -6.77 25.98 15.27
C LYS A 985 -7.19 24.69 14.58
N MET A 986 -8.31 24.10 15.00
CA MET A 986 -8.89 22.93 14.34
C MET A 986 -9.28 23.23 12.89
N HIS A 987 -9.87 24.41 12.62
CA HIS A 987 -10.19 24.82 11.25
C HIS A 987 -8.94 24.98 10.37
N VAL A 988 -7.86 25.58 10.89
CA VAL A 988 -6.59 25.66 10.16
C VAL A 988 -6.07 24.26 9.82
N LYS A 989 -6.10 23.35 10.79
CA LYS A 989 -5.69 21.96 10.58
C LYS A 989 -6.50 21.29 9.47
N GLU A 990 -7.82 21.43 9.46
CA GLU A 990 -8.68 20.87 8.41
C GLU A 990 -8.32 21.40 7.02
N LYS A 991 -8.08 22.72 6.89
CA LYS A 991 -7.66 23.33 5.63
C LYS A 991 -6.31 22.79 5.14
N ILE A 992 -5.38 22.55 6.06
CA ILE A 992 -4.08 21.95 5.74
C ILE A 992 -4.25 20.47 5.34
N VAL A 993 -5.13 19.71 6.01
CA VAL A 993 -5.45 18.32 5.62
C VAL A 993 -6.05 18.27 4.20
N GLN A 994 -6.95 19.19 3.87
CA GLN A 994 -7.50 19.30 2.52
C GLN A 994 -6.42 19.64 1.49
N LEU A 995 -5.52 20.57 1.82
CA LEU A 995 -4.39 20.91 0.97
C LEU A 995 -3.50 19.68 0.71
N TYR A 996 -3.15 18.94 1.77
CA TYR A 996 -2.38 17.71 1.70
C TYR A 996 -3.05 16.63 0.84
N LEU A 997 -4.37 16.48 0.93
CA LEU A 997 -5.12 15.46 0.18
C LEU A 997 -5.30 15.78 -1.29
N ASN A 998 -5.40 17.07 -1.63
CA ASN A 998 -5.79 17.53 -2.97
C ASN A 998 -4.60 17.85 -3.88
N ASP A 999 -3.41 18.11 -3.33
CA ASP A 999 -2.21 18.44 -4.09
C ASP A 999 -1.11 17.39 -3.82
N SER A 1000 -0.84 16.56 -4.83
CA SER A 1000 0.13 15.46 -4.74
C SER A 1000 1.58 15.94 -4.60
N ALA A 1001 1.92 17.12 -5.13
CA ALA A 1001 3.25 17.72 -4.97
C ALA A 1001 3.43 18.28 -3.56
N ILE A 1002 2.39 18.93 -3.00
CA ILE A 1002 2.40 19.32 -1.59
C ILE A 1002 2.50 18.07 -0.72
N GLN A 1003 1.66 17.05 -0.96
CA GLN A 1003 1.72 15.78 -0.24
C GLN A 1003 3.15 15.21 -0.22
N ALA A 1004 3.76 15.04 -1.38
CA ALA A 1004 5.08 14.42 -1.50
C ALA A 1004 6.18 15.24 -0.81
N SER A 1005 6.17 16.57 -0.98
CA SER A 1005 7.18 17.45 -0.37
C SER A 1005 7.07 17.48 1.16
N VAL A 1006 5.86 17.58 1.72
CA VAL A 1006 5.67 17.66 3.17
C VAL A 1006 5.88 16.29 3.85
N GLU A 1007 5.57 15.19 3.16
CA GLU A 1007 5.95 13.85 3.62
C GLU A 1007 7.46 13.69 3.70
N MET A 1008 8.21 14.17 2.69
CA MET A 1008 9.67 14.11 2.69
C MET A 1008 10.27 14.94 3.82
N LEU A 1009 9.75 16.17 4.02
CA LEU A 1009 10.19 17.05 5.10
C LEU A 1009 9.89 16.47 6.48
N LEU A 1010 8.66 16.00 6.71
CA LEU A 1010 8.29 15.37 7.99
C LEU A 1010 9.16 14.14 8.24
N PHE A 1011 9.45 13.38 7.19
CA PHE A 1011 10.31 12.22 7.29
C PHE A 1011 11.76 12.58 7.65
N ASP A 1012 12.33 13.63 7.03
CA ASP A 1012 13.64 14.17 7.39
C ASP A 1012 13.68 14.63 8.86
N CYS A 1013 12.67 15.37 9.32
CA CYS A 1013 12.53 15.76 10.72
C CYS A 1013 12.48 14.52 11.63
N MET A 1014 11.69 13.50 11.28
CA MET A 1014 11.59 12.26 12.07
C MET A 1014 12.89 11.44 12.10
N ASN A 1015 13.71 11.49 11.04
CA ASN A 1015 15.02 10.83 10.99
C ASN A 1015 16.03 11.52 11.90
N ILE A 1016 16.02 12.85 11.99
CA ILE A 1016 16.87 13.59 12.93
C ILE A 1016 16.45 13.30 14.36
N LEU A 1017 15.13 13.25 14.57
CA LEU A 1017 14.51 12.89 15.84
C LEU A 1017 14.51 11.37 16.09
N ASP A 1018 15.33 10.54 15.41
CA ASP A 1018 15.33 9.06 15.48
C ASP A 1018 15.89 8.49 16.81
N LEU A 1019 15.44 9.01 17.95
CA LEU A 1019 15.84 8.58 19.30
C LEU A 1019 14.75 7.70 19.93
N HIS A 1020 15.15 6.61 20.61
CA HIS A 1020 14.22 5.62 21.17
C HIS A 1020 13.20 6.21 22.14
N ASP A 1021 13.51 7.35 22.76
CA ASP A 1021 12.66 8.04 23.72
C ASP A 1021 11.56 8.91 23.07
N LEU A 1022 11.59 9.12 21.73
CA LEU A 1022 10.63 9.97 20.99
C LEU A 1022 9.54 9.17 20.27
N LYS A 1023 9.29 7.94 20.70
CA LYS A 1023 8.28 7.05 20.10
C LYS A 1023 6.88 7.68 20.06
N HIS A 1024 6.54 8.55 21.03
CA HIS A 1024 5.24 9.19 21.08
C HIS A 1024 5.02 10.26 20.01
N LEU A 1025 6.10 10.79 19.39
CA LEU A 1025 6.04 11.71 18.25
C LEU A 1025 5.82 10.96 16.94
N ARG A 1026 6.33 9.73 16.84
CA ARG A 1026 6.20 8.90 15.64
C ARG A 1026 4.97 8.03 15.62
N ARG A 1027 4.41 7.72 16.79
CA ARG A 1027 3.19 6.90 16.85
C ARG A 1027 1.97 7.72 16.52
N LYS A 1028 1.15 7.18 15.62
CA LYS A 1028 -0.23 7.62 15.42
C LYS A 1028 -1.00 7.45 16.72
N ARG A 1029 -1.67 8.50 17.18
CA ARG A 1029 -2.44 8.48 18.44
C ARG A 1029 -3.94 8.46 18.24
N THR A 1030 -4.40 8.91 17.08
CA THR A 1030 -5.81 9.00 16.74
C THR A 1030 -6.35 7.67 16.23
N ASN A 1031 -7.66 7.52 16.32
CA ASN A 1031 -8.57 6.58 15.65
C ASN A 1031 -7.96 5.44 14.79
N LEU A 1032 -8.12 5.47 13.45
CA LEU A 1032 -7.90 4.33 12.56
C LEU A 1032 -6.45 3.86 12.67
N LEU A 1033 -6.25 2.58 13.00
CA LEU A 1033 -4.91 1.99 12.99
C LEU A 1033 -3.95 2.69 13.99
N ASN A 1034 -4.48 3.05 15.15
CA ASN A 1034 -3.76 3.65 16.27
C ASN A 1034 -2.52 2.81 16.67
N GLY A 1035 -1.45 3.49 17.08
CA GLY A 1035 -0.21 2.87 17.54
C GLY A 1035 0.84 2.64 16.46
N ILE A 1036 0.46 2.70 15.18
CA ILE A 1036 1.39 2.56 14.05
C ILE A 1036 2.48 3.64 14.09
N ASP A 1037 3.70 3.23 13.75
CA ASP A 1037 4.85 4.12 13.58
C ASP A 1037 4.77 4.86 12.23
N LEU A 1038 4.39 6.13 12.28
CA LEU A 1038 4.28 7.04 11.13
C LEU A 1038 5.61 7.19 10.38
N ARG A 1039 6.76 7.07 11.05
CA ARG A 1039 8.06 7.08 10.34
C ARG A 1039 8.18 5.86 9.44
N ASN A 1040 7.76 4.68 9.90
CA ASN A 1040 7.75 3.48 9.07
C ASN A 1040 6.73 3.59 7.93
N VAL A 1041 5.58 4.23 8.17
CA VAL A 1041 4.60 4.53 7.12
C VAL A 1041 5.20 5.44 6.06
N LEU A 1042 5.87 6.52 6.46
CA LEU A 1042 6.55 7.40 5.50
C LEU A 1042 7.68 6.64 4.78
N ALA A 1043 8.53 5.91 5.51
CA ALA A 1043 9.69 5.22 4.94
C ALA A 1043 9.36 4.07 3.99
N HIS A 1044 8.36 3.26 4.34
CA HIS A 1044 8.09 1.96 3.72
C HIS A 1044 6.69 1.89 3.11
N GLY A 1045 5.81 2.79 3.52
CA GLY A 1045 4.38 2.63 3.36
C GLY A 1045 3.84 1.44 4.13
N ASN A 1046 2.52 1.32 4.10
CA ASN A 1046 1.85 0.13 4.55
C ASN A 1046 0.60 -0.04 3.67
N PRO A 1047 0.56 -1.09 2.82
CA PRO A 1047 -0.54 -1.30 1.89
C PRO A 1047 -1.89 -1.25 2.57
N LEU A 1048 -2.03 -1.96 3.69
CA LEU A 1048 -3.27 -2.04 4.43
C LEU A 1048 -3.64 -0.70 5.06
N LEU A 1049 -2.69 0.06 5.59
CA LEU A 1049 -2.95 1.38 6.18
C LEU A 1049 -3.32 2.42 5.13
N GLU A 1050 -2.55 2.55 4.06
CA GLU A 1050 -2.82 3.53 3.02
C GLU A 1050 -4.12 3.21 2.27
N PHE A 1051 -4.44 1.91 2.13
CA PHE A 1051 -5.67 1.44 1.52
C PHE A 1051 -6.88 1.58 2.45
N LEU A 1052 -6.86 0.95 3.63
CA LEU A 1052 -7.96 1.05 4.59
C LEU A 1052 -8.14 2.46 5.09
N GLY A 1053 -7.05 3.22 5.27
CA GLY A 1053 -7.10 4.65 5.56
C GLY A 1053 -7.92 5.38 4.51
N ARG A 1054 -7.58 5.23 3.22
CA ARG A 1054 -8.35 5.87 2.14
C ARG A 1054 -9.81 5.43 2.01
N LEU A 1055 -10.18 4.24 2.50
CA LEU A 1055 -11.53 3.70 2.33
C LEU A 1055 -12.42 3.89 3.54
N LEU A 1056 -11.88 3.67 4.73
CA LEU A 1056 -12.62 3.73 5.99
C LEU A 1056 -12.60 5.14 6.57
N ASP A 1057 -11.47 5.86 6.47
CA ASP A 1057 -11.34 7.22 7.00
C ASP A 1057 -10.22 7.99 6.28
N PRO A 1058 -10.51 8.58 5.09
CA PRO A 1058 -9.49 9.20 4.25
C PRO A 1058 -8.74 10.35 4.92
N CYS A 1059 -9.32 10.97 5.95
CA CYS A 1059 -8.76 12.13 6.62
C CYS A 1059 -7.90 11.78 7.83
N ASP A 1060 -8.02 10.57 8.40
CA ASP A 1060 -7.42 10.29 9.72
C ASP A 1060 -5.89 10.14 9.69
N LEU A 1061 -5.31 9.42 8.74
CA LEU A 1061 -3.84 9.38 8.59
C LEU A 1061 -3.27 10.77 8.20
N PRO A 1062 -3.81 11.47 7.19
CA PRO A 1062 -3.41 12.84 6.88
C PRO A 1062 -3.50 13.79 8.08
N SER A 1063 -4.61 13.74 8.83
CA SER A 1063 -4.85 14.58 10.01
C SER A 1063 -3.80 14.36 11.10
N GLU A 1064 -3.36 13.11 11.30
CA GLU A 1064 -2.27 12.83 12.24
C GLU A 1064 -0.91 13.33 11.72
N LEU A 1065 -0.60 13.13 10.43
CA LEU A 1065 0.65 13.64 9.83
C LEU A 1065 0.72 15.16 9.91
N VAL A 1066 -0.35 15.85 9.54
CA VAL A 1066 -0.50 17.31 9.64
C VAL A 1066 -0.39 17.77 11.10
N GLU A 1067 -0.97 17.05 12.06
CA GLU A 1067 -0.80 17.36 13.49
C GLU A 1067 0.67 17.34 13.90
N LYS A 1068 1.45 16.35 13.42
CA LYS A 1068 2.90 16.31 13.72
C LYS A 1068 3.64 17.48 13.09
N MET A 1069 3.32 17.84 11.84
CA MET A 1069 3.92 18.99 11.15
C MET A 1069 3.61 20.29 11.89
N LEU A 1070 2.34 20.53 12.24
CA LEU A 1070 1.90 21.72 12.97
C LEU A 1070 2.54 21.81 14.36
N LYS A 1071 2.72 20.68 15.04
CA LYS A 1071 3.46 20.64 16.30
C LYS A 1071 4.92 21.07 16.10
N LEU A 1072 5.61 20.55 15.09
CA LEU A 1072 7.00 20.94 14.79
C LEU A 1072 7.11 22.43 14.44
N ILE A 1073 6.19 22.96 13.64
CA ILE A 1073 6.12 24.39 13.31
C ILE A 1073 5.90 25.24 14.57
N SER A 1074 4.99 24.81 15.46
CA SER A 1074 4.73 25.51 16.72
C SER A 1074 5.95 25.49 17.66
N ASP A 1075 6.75 24.43 17.62
CA ASP A 1075 7.93 24.25 18.45
C ASP A 1075 9.20 24.89 17.82
N LYS A 1076 9.12 25.47 16.61
CA LYS A 1076 10.26 26.08 15.87
C LYS A 1076 11.07 27.05 16.72
N TYR A 1077 10.41 27.99 17.39
CA TYR A 1077 11.07 29.01 18.23
C TYR A 1077 11.81 28.38 19.42
N VAL A 1078 11.25 27.33 20.03
CA VAL A 1078 11.88 26.62 21.14
C VAL A 1078 13.15 25.89 20.66
N ILE A 1079 13.09 25.27 19.49
CA ILE A 1079 14.23 24.58 18.88
C ILE A 1079 15.35 25.59 18.54
N ASP A 1080 14.98 26.78 18.06
CA ASP A 1080 15.90 27.89 17.78
C ASP A 1080 16.56 28.42 19.06
N CYS A 1081 15.80 28.68 20.13
CA CYS A 1081 16.36 29.06 21.43
C CYS A 1081 17.34 27.99 21.97
N ILE A 1082 17.02 26.70 21.82
CA ILE A 1082 17.95 25.62 22.22
C ILE A 1082 19.26 25.73 21.42
N GLN A 1083 19.19 25.95 20.11
CA GLN A 1083 20.38 26.11 19.28
C GLN A 1083 21.21 27.33 19.71
N GLN A 1084 20.57 28.48 19.91
CA GLN A 1084 21.26 29.72 20.34
C GLN A 1084 21.97 29.53 21.68
N ILE A 1085 21.32 28.91 22.66
CA ILE A 1085 21.96 28.58 23.95
C ILE A 1085 23.20 27.70 23.75
N LEU A 1086 23.15 26.70 22.86
CA LEU A 1086 24.29 25.83 22.58
C LEU A 1086 25.45 26.56 21.87
N GLU A 1087 25.14 27.55 21.04
CA GLU A 1087 26.13 28.38 20.35
C GLU A 1087 26.77 29.39 21.30
N GLU A 1088 25.98 30.03 22.16
CA GLU A 1088 26.44 31.05 23.11
C GLU A 1088 27.22 30.46 24.28
N SER A 1089 26.77 29.32 24.83
CA SER A 1089 27.37 28.75 26.05
C SER A 1089 28.75 28.14 25.83
N GLN A 1090 29.10 27.66 24.62
CA GLN A 1090 30.35 26.93 24.31
C GLN A 1090 30.65 25.71 25.22
N ILE A 1091 29.78 25.37 26.19
CA ILE A 1091 29.98 24.36 27.23
C ILE A 1091 29.50 22.98 26.73
N ALA A 1092 30.06 21.91 27.32
CA ALA A 1092 29.67 20.54 27.01
C ALA A 1092 28.19 20.28 27.36
N SER A 1093 27.52 19.47 26.54
CA SER A 1093 26.08 19.16 26.61
C SER A 1093 25.55 18.60 27.93
N ASN A 1094 26.42 18.20 28.86
CA ASN A 1094 26.05 17.58 30.12
C ASN A 1094 25.45 18.57 31.13
N ASP A 1095 25.71 19.88 30.96
CA ASP A 1095 25.29 20.93 31.90
C ASP A 1095 24.10 21.75 31.36
N PHE A 1096 23.43 21.29 30.30
CA PHE A 1096 22.37 22.07 29.63
C PHE A 1096 21.23 22.51 30.57
N MET A 1097 20.88 21.69 31.57
CA MET A 1097 19.87 22.07 32.55
C MET A 1097 20.35 23.18 33.51
N GLU A 1098 21.63 23.19 33.86
CA GLU A 1098 22.23 24.25 34.68
C GLU A 1098 22.31 25.56 33.89
N ILE A 1099 22.58 25.46 32.57
CA ILE A 1099 22.58 26.60 31.65
C ILE A 1099 21.18 27.24 31.53
N LEU A 1100 20.11 26.44 31.57
CA LEU A 1100 18.73 26.98 31.56
C LEU A 1100 18.41 27.83 32.81
N GLU A 1101 19.15 27.63 33.90
CA GLU A 1101 19.03 28.40 35.14
C GLU A 1101 19.90 29.67 35.17
N ASP A 1102 20.77 29.87 34.16
CA ASP A 1102 21.62 31.07 34.06
C ASP A 1102 20.76 32.32 33.80
N GLU A 1103 20.86 33.32 34.69
CA GLU A 1103 20.16 34.59 34.54
C GLU A 1103 20.54 35.32 33.24
N GLY A 1104 21.76 35.14 32.72
CA GLY A 1104 22.23 35.73 31.47
C GLY A 1104 21.46 35.21 30.25
N LEU A 1105 20.96 33.97 30.30
CA LEU A 1105 20.26 33.30 29.20
C LEU A 1105 18.74 33.19 29.43
N LYS A 1106 18.22 33.87 30.47
CA LYS A 1106 16.82 33.79 30.88
C LYS A 1106 15.82 34.06 29.74
N HIS A 1107 16.16 34.98 28.85
CA HIS A 1107 15.31 35.33 27.70
C HIS A 1107 15.17 34.19 26.67
N LEU A 1108 16.14 33.27 26.59
CA LEU A 1108 16.10 32.06 25.77
C LEU A 1108 15.58 30.85 26.55
N SER A 1109 15.86 30.76 27.86
CA SER A 1109 15.45 29.63 28.68
C SER A 1109 13.96 29.66 29.04
N GLU A 1110 13.36 30.84 29.24
CA GLU A 1110 11.94 30.96 29.57
C GLU A 1110 11.00 30.36 28.50
N PRO A 1111 11.17 30.63 27.18
CA PRO A 1111 10.42 29.94 26.13
C PRO A 1111 10.58 28.40 26.16
N ILE A 1112 11.79 27.92 26.44
CA ILE A 1112 12.10 26.49 26.51
C ILE A 1112 11.35 25.85 27.69
N LEU A 1113 11.46 26.44 28.88
CA LEU A 1113 10.82 25.96 30.11
C LEU A 1113 9.29 25.99 30.03
N ASN A 1114 8.73 26.94 29.27
CA ASN A 1114 7.29 27.03 29.02
C ASN A 1114 6.78 26.02 27.97
N CYS A 1115 7.68 25.37 27.22
CA CYS A 1115 7.31 24.37 26.23
C CYS A 1115 7.22 22.98 26.86
N ASN A 1116 6.02 22.43 27.00
CA ASN A 1116 5.81 21.07 27.54
C ASN A 1116 6.47 19.94 26.72
N HIS A 1117 7.08 20.26 25.57
CA HIS A 1117 7.69 19.32 24.65
C HIS A 1117 9.21 19.50 24.51
N PHE A 1118 9.84 20.46 25.18
CA PHE A 1118 11.27 20.72 24.95
C PHE A 1118 12.16 19.51 25.29
N TYR A 1119 11.75 18.68 26.27
CA TYR A 1119 12.41 17.43 26.61
C TYR A 1119 12.46 16.43 25.45
N ASP A 1120 11.55 16.55 24.47
CA ASP A 1120 11.57 15.75 23.25
C ASP A 1120 12.79 16.10 22.37
N TYR A 1121 13.29 17.33 22.46
CA TYR A 1121 14.45 17.79 21.67
C TYR A 1121 15.78 17.62 22.41
N ALA A 1122 15.74 17.43 23.73
CA ALA A 1122 16.91 17.25 24.59
C ALA A 1122 17.91 16.17 24.10
N PRO A 1123 17.52 15.03 23.49
CA PRO A 1123 18.52 14.05 23.08
C PRO A 1123 19.32 14.47 21.83
N LEU A 1124 18.93 15.53 21.10
CA LEU A 1124 19.77 16.17 20.06
C LEU A 1124 20.98 16.88 20.68
N ILE A 1125 20.87 17.31 21.93
CA ILE A 1125 21.92 18.03 22.67
C ILE A 1125 23.09 17.09 23.03
N LYS A 1126 22.81 15.79 23.25
CA LYS A 1126 23.77 14.81 23.83
C LYS A 1126 24.87 14.29 22.89
N MET A 1127 24.89 14.66 21.61
CA MET A 1127 25.74 13.97 20.62
C MET A 1127 27.17 14.50 20.45
N ARG A 1128 27.67 15.40 21.33
CA ARG A 1128 29.10 15.77 21.28
C ARG A 1128 30.04 14.72 21.90
N ASP A 1129 29.59 13.87 22.83
CA ASP A 1129 30.43 12.78 23.37
C ASP A 1129 29.63 11.57 23.90
N ASN A 1130 30.16 10.37 23.65
CA ASN A 1130 29.65 9.10 24.17
C ASN A 1130 29.65 9.08 25.71
N CYS A 1131 28.52 9.35 26.37
CA CYS A 1131 28.33 9.05 27.79
C CYS A 1131 26.91 8.53 28.10
N HIS A 1132 26.86 7.40 28.80
CA HIS A 1132 25.63 6.76 29.26
C HIS A 1132 25.02 7.52 30.46
N TYR A 1133 23.82 8.06 30.29
CA TYR A 1133 23.03 8.60 31.41
C TYR A 1133 22.18 7.51 32.07
N LYS A 1134 22.26 7.40 33.40
CA LYS A 1134 21.23 6.75 34.23
C LYS A 1134 20.00 7.65 34.29
N LYS A 1135 18.82 7.08 33.99
CA LYS A 1135 17.51 7.75 34.16
C LYS A 1135 17.34 8.24 35.59
N VAL A 1136 17.24 9.55 35.78
CA VAL A 1136 16.61 10.14 36.97
C VAL A 1136 15.12 10.17 36.70
N VAL A 1137 14.35 9.50 37.55
CA VAL A 1137 12.89 9.50 37.54
C VAL A 1137 12.43 10.80 38.21
N SER A 1138 11.74 11.67 37.48
CA SER A 1138 11.01 12.80 38.07
C SER A 1138 9.76 12.29 38.80
N PRO A 1139 9.38 12.87 39.95
CA PRO A 1139 8.14 12.56 40.67
C PRO A 1139 6.87 12.86 39.86
#